data_AF-A0A7X7ZGV0-F1
#
_entry.id   AF-A0A7X7ZGV0-F1
#
_cell.length_a   1.000
_cell.length_b   1.000
_cell.length_c   1.000
_cell.angle_alpha   90.00
_cell.angle_beta   90.00
_cell.angle_gamma   90.00
#
_symmetry.space_group_name_H-M   'P 1'
#
loop_
_entity.id
_entity.type
_entity.pdbx_description
1 polymer ?
#
loop_
_entity_poly.entity_id
_entity_poly.type
_entity_poly.pdbx_seq_one_letter_code
_entity_poly.pdbx_strand_id
1 'polypeptide(L)'
;MAGNGSQLVVDGHSIKITNPDKVMYPATGTTKGEVIAYYQAVAPWFVQHAERRPATRKRWPNGVGTAQHPQRPFFHKNLDAKSTPDWVATHTIEHSDGPNVYPLINDAATLVWLAQLAALEIHVPQWRVGPDGQPERPNRLVLDLDPGEGAGLPECVEVAYLIREVLDEVGFESYPVTSGSKGIHLYAKLAGQLTSSQASDWAKELARSLESLHPNLVVADMGKAIRQGKVLLDWSQNNPAKTTIAPYSLRGRERPMVAAPRSWNELTSEISQLDFHEVLGRLADLGDLLSGLDEPSGIPAASDRLAKYRSMRDAGRTPEPVPQASPQPRPGGHSFVIQQHHARRLHYDFRLERDGVLVSWAVPKGPPTDPKTNHLAVQTEDHPLAYGGFEGEIPSGEYGAGKVTIWDDGSYQTHKWVDGREVIVTVTGRPDGGLGGEPRTYALIRTGHEDDQNWLIHLMATPPEPPGSTGLPTFEPMLATPGTAADVVGQGWVFEVKWDGFRAIASVSDGIARFRSRGGIDLTASYPELAELGVLLSGHRAVLDGEIVALDDIGRPEFELLQNHIRNPGRAHYMVFDLLHLDGQSLVRRPYVQRRAALRELLGADGRHIHVPDDLGTDAEVALAATAEQQLEGVVAKQSGSIYQPG
;
A
#
# COMPACT_ATOMS: atom_id res chain seq x y z
N MET A 1 9.26 -44.53 28.08
CA MET A 1 7.81 -44.26 28.05
C MET A 1 7.55 -43.30 26.90
N ALA A 2 6.78 -43.74 25.90
CA ALA A 2 6.47 -42.97 24.70
C ALA A 2 5.55 -41.80 25.07
N GLY A 3 5.97 -40.56 24.75
CA GLY A 3 5.21 -39.36 25.06
C GLY A 3 3.98 -39.23 24.16
N ASN A 4 2.80 -39.36 24.76
CA ASN A 4 1.51 -39.05 24.13
C ASN A 4 1.43 -37.54 23.84
N GLY A 5 1.80 -37.12 22.64
CA GLY A 5 1.41 -35.81 22.12
C GLY A 5 -0.01 -35.89 21.55
N SER A 6 -0.90 -34.98 21.93
CA SER A 6 -2.21 -34.83 21.30
C SER A 6 -2.06 -34.26 19.89
N GLN A 7 -2.93 -34.67 18.96
CA GLN A 7 -3.05 -34.03 17.66
C GLN A 7 -4.13 -32.95 17.74
N LEU A 8 -3.80 -31.75 17.26
CA LEU A 8 -4.73 -30.64 17.08
C LEU A 8 -4.92 -30.41 15.58
N VAL A 9 -6.16 -30.38 15.11
CA VAL A 9 -6.47 -30.08 13.71
C VAL A 9 -6.89 -28.62 13.59
N VAL A 10 -6.18 -27.85 12.78
CA VAL A 10 -6.46 -26.43 12.48
C VAL A 10 -6.38 -26.25 10.97
N ASP A 11 -7.38 -25.61 10.36
CA ASP A 11 -7.48 -25.41 8.90
C ASP A 11 -7.27 -26.71 8.07
N GLY A 12 -7.70 -27.86 8.61
CA GLY A 12 -7.52 -29.16 7.96
C GLY A 12 -6.12 -29.78 8.14
N HIS A 13 -5.19 -29.09 8.79
CA HIS A 13 -3.82 -29.57 9.06
C HIS A 13 -3.70 -30.17 10.46
N SER A 14 -3.11 -31.35 10.56
CA SER A 14 -2.83 -31.99 11.85
C SER A 14 -1.49 -31.55 12.42
N ILE A 15 -1.53 -30.94 13.62
CA ILE A 15 -0.38 -30.40 14.34
C ILE A 15 -0.16 -31.23 15.61
N LYS A 16 1.03 -31.80 15.77
CA LYS A 16 1.40 -32.55 16.98
C LYS A 16 1.78 -31.59 18.11
N ILE A 17 0.95 -31.54 19.15
CA ILE A 17 1.21 -30.76 20.35
C ILE A 17 2.03 -31.58 21.35
N THR A 18 3.05 -30.97 21.94
CA THR A 18 3.92 -31.63 22.92
C THR A 18 4.16 -30.75 24.13
N ASN A 19 4.16 -31.36 25.31
CA ASN A 19 4.34 -30.67 26.60
C ASN A 19 3.39 -29.47 26.80
N PRO A 20 2.06 -29.64 26.61
CA PRO A 20 1.11 -28.53 26.77
C PRO A 20 1.16 -27.93 28.18
N ASP A 21 1.37 -28.74 29.22
CA ASP A 21 1.42 -28.27 30.62
C ASP A 21 2.73 -27.57 30.99
N LYS A 22 3.66 -27.43 30.04
CA LYS A 22 4.95 -26.76 30.30
C LYS A 22 4.72 -25.28 30.59
N VAL A 23 5.16 -24.82 31.75
CA VAL A 23 5.09 -23.40 32.12
C VAL A 23 6.03 -22.58 31.23
N MET A 24 5.46 -21.60 30.53
CA MET A 24 6.16 -20.67 29.65
C MET A 24 6.39 -19.31 30.34
N TYR A 25 5.47 -18.88 31.19
CA TYR A 25 5.59 -17.67 32.02
C TYR A 25 5.45 -18.02 33.51
N PRO A 26 6.57 -18.22 34.23
CA PRO A 26 6.55 -18.63 35.63
C PRO A 26 5.79 -17.69 36.58
N ALA A 27 5.82 -16.37 36.33
CA ALA A 27 5.17 -15.40 37.20
C ALA A 27 3.63 -15.49 37.18
N THR A 28 3.04 -15.98 36.08
CA THR A 28 1.59 -16.15 35.94
C THR A 28 1.17 -17.61 35.89
N GLY A 29 2.12 -18.56 35.85
CA GLY A 29 1.82 -19.97 35.66
C GLY A 29 1.40 -20.33 34.24
N THR A 30 1.41 -19.38 33.29
CA THR A 30 0.92 -19.59 31.92
C THR A 30 1.69 -20.69 31.22
N THR A 31 0.96 -21.68 30.74
CA THR A 31 1.44 -22.90 30.10
C THR A 31 1.57 -22.76 28.59
N LYS A 32 2.26 -23.71 27.96
CA LYS A 32 2.40 -23.79 26.50
C LYS A 32 1.05 -24.04 25.83
N GLY A 33 0.18 -24.83 26.44
CA GLY A 33 -1.18 -25.07 25.99
C GLY A 33 -2.00 -23.77 25.92
N GLU A 34 -1.89 -22.91 26.93
CA GLU A 34 -2.55 -21.60 26.93
C GLU A 34 -1.97 -20.65 25.89
N VAL A 35 -0.64 -20.65 25.68
CA VAL A 35 -0.01 -19.90 24.59
C VAL A 35 -0.53 -20.34 23.22
N ILE A 36 -0.67 -21.66 23.00
CA ILE A 36 -1.23 -22.22 21.77
C ILE A 36 -2.70 -21.81 21.61
N ALA A 37 -3.50 -21.93 22.67
CA ALA A 37 -4.92 -21.56 22.66
C ALA A 37 -5.12 -20.08 22.36
N TYR A 38 -4.28 -19.20 22.93
CA TYR A 38 -4.28 -17.78 22.62
C TYR A 38 -4.02 -17.53 21.14
N TYR A 39 -2.92 -18.08 20.60
CA TYR A 39 -2.57 -17.88 19.20
C TYR A 39 -3.63 -18.44 18.23
N GLN A 40 -4.27 -19.55 18.59
CA GLN A 40 -5.41 -20.07 17.84
C GLN A 40 -6.61 -19.12 17.89
N ALA A 41 -6.92 -18.55 19.05
CA ALA A 41 -8.06 -17.65 19.22
C ALA A 41 -7.87 -16.31 18.52
N VAL A 42 -6.65 -15.74 18.52
CA VAL A 42 -6.38 -14.46 17.83
C VAL A 42 -6.09 -14.61 16.34
N ALA A 43 -5.98 -15.84 15.83
CA ALA A 43 -5.59 -16.10 14.44
C ALA A 43 -6.39 -15.31 13.39
N PRO A 44 -7.73 -15.16 13.47
CA PRO A 44 -8.50 -14.42 12.48
C PRO A 44 -8.01 -12.99 12.26
N TRP A 45 -7.51 -12.33 13.31
CA TRP A 45 -7.02 -10.96 13.26
C TRP A 45 -5.49 -10.89 13.14
N PHE A 46 -4.77 -11.78 13.82
CA PHE A 46 -3.31 -11.87 13.72
C PHE A 46 -2.87 -12.09 12.28
N VAL A 47 -3.49 -13.06 11.59
CA VAL A 47 -3.12 -13.44 10.22
C VAL A 47 -3.28 -12.26 9.27
N GLN A 48 -4.34 -11.46 9.40
CA GLN A 48 -4.56 -10.27 8.56
C GLN A 48 -3.36 -9.30 8.56
N HIS A 49 -2.68 -9.14 9.70
CA HIS A 49 -1.55 -8.21 9.84
C HIS A 49 -0.17 -8.86 9.59
N ALA A 50 -0.12 -10.19 9.48
CA ALA A 50 1.10 -10.98 9.29
C ALA A 50 1.17 -11.69 7.92
N GLU A 51 0.06 -11.80 7.21
CA GLU A 51 -0.08 -12.50 5.94
C GLU A 51 0.95 -12.02 4.91
N ARG A 52 1.59 -12.98 4.23
CA ARG A 52 2.62 -12.77 3.22
C ARG A 52 3.86 -12.01 3.73
N ARG A 53 3.99 -11.79 5.04
CA ARG A 53 5.20 -11.18 5.62
C ARG A 53 6.15 -12.29 6.11
N PRO A 54 7.43 -12.30 5.73
CA PRO A 54 8.38 -13.28 6.21
C PRO A 54 8.60 -13.11 7.72
N ALA A 55 8.15 -14.10 8.49
CA ALA A 55 8.10 -13.99 9.93
C ALA A 55 9.44 -14.40 10.58
N THR A 56 10.06 -13.49 11.33
CA THR A 56 11.16 -13.79 12.24
C THR A 56 10.61 -14.27 13.57
N ARG A 57 11.10 -15.41 14.06
CA ARG A 57 10.61 -16.03 15.30
C ARG A 57 11.62 -15.85 16.42
N LYS A 58 11.14 -15.46 17.60
CA LYS A 58 11.93 -15.48 18.82
C LYS A 58 11.35 -16.50 19.79
N ARG A 59 12.17 -17.49 20.13
CA ARG A 59 11.70 -18.72 20.76
C ARG A 59 12.26 -18.88 22.17
N TRP A 60 11.39 -19.35 23.06
CA TRP A 60 11.71 -19.72 24.45
C TRP A 60 11.23 -21.13 24.74
N PRO A 61 11.92 -22.20 24.28
CA PRO A 61 11.47 -23.57 24.50
C PRO A 61 11.26 -23.93 25.95
N ASN A 62 11.97 -23.26 26.86
CA ASN A 62 11.95 -23.46 28.31
C ASN A 62 11.20 -22.36 29.07
N GLY A 63 10.41 -21.54 28.37
CA GLY A 63 9.76 -20.37 28.96
C GLY A 63 10.71 -19.20 29.17
N VAL A 64 10.17 -18.07 29.60
CA VAL A 64 10.89 -16.79 29.78
C VAL A 64 11.78 -16.74 31.02
N GLY A 65 11.61 -17.68 31.96
CA GLY A 65 12.25 -17.64 33.27
C GLY A 65 11.59 -16.67 34.25
N THR A 66 12.26 -16.37 35.36
CA THR A 66 11.80 -15.38 36.35
C THR A 66 12.64 -14.10 36.25
N ALA A 67 12.22 -13.03 36.94
CA ALA A 67 13.01 -11.81 37.03
C ALA A 67 14.45 -12.05 37.56
N GLN A 68 14.61 -13.01 38.49
CA GLN A 68 15.92 -13.37 39.05
C GLN A 68 16.72 -14.32 38.15
N HIS A 69 16.04 -15.16 37.35
CA HIS A 69 16.66 -16.16 36.48
C HIS A 69 16.03 -16.12 35.08
N PRO A 70 16.27 -15.06 34.29
CA PRO A 70 15.69 -14.93 32.96
C PRO A 70 16.32 -15.94 32.01
N GLN A 71 15.48 -16.58 31.20
CA GLN A 71 15.92 -17.48 30.14
C GLN A 71 16.22 -16.70 28.86
N ARG A 72 17.32 -17.06 28.19
CA ARG A 72 17.69 -16.42 26.93
C ARG A 72 16.82 -16.94 25.78
N PRO A 73 16.24 -16.04 24.96
CA PRO A 73 15.65 -16.44 23.70
C PRO A 73 16.71 -16.92 22.73
N PHE A 74 16.28 -17.65 21.69
CA PHE A 74 17.00 -17.69 20.43
C PHE A 74 16.15 -17.09 19.31
N PHE A 75 16.81 -16.29 18.47
CA PHE A 75 16.25 -15.83 17.21
C PHE A 75 16.41 -16.94 16.19
N HIS A 76 15.32 -17.28 15.51
CA HIS A 76 15.32 -18.27 14.45
C HIS A 76 14.75 -17.63 13.20
N LYS A 77 15.64 -17.31 12.26
CA LYS A 77 15.30 -16.75 10.95
C LYS A 77 15.13 -17.88 9.93
N ASN A 78 16.13 -18.73 9.80
CA ASN A 78 16.08 -19.86 8.87
C ASN A 78 15.17 -20.99 9.39
N LEU A 79 14.41 -21.63 8.49
CA LEU A 79 13.67 -22.84 8.74
C LEU A 79 14.53 -24.06 8.39
N ASP A 80 14.31 -25.15 9.11
CA ASP A 80 14.89 -26.45 8.75
C ASP A 80 13.88 -27.23 7.91
N ALA A 81 14.25 -27.52 6.66
CA ALA A 81 13.41 -28.23 5.69
C ALA A 81 12.99 -29.63 6.18
N LYS A 82 13.74 -30.26 7.09
CA LYS A 82 13.40 -31.60 7.60
C LYS A 82 12.32 -31.59 8.68
N SER A 83 12.15 -30.48 9.38
CA SER A 83 11.27 -30.36 10.55
C SER A 83 10.10 -29.39 10.34
N THR A 84 10.08 -28.67 9.22
CA THR A 84 8.97 -27.81 8.81
C THR A 84 7.92 -28.64 8.08
N PRO A 85 6.64 -28.58 8.46
CA PRO A 85 5.57 -29.21 7.70
C PRO A 85 5.51 -28.69 6.26
N ASP A 86 5.14 -29.57 5.33
CA ASP A 86 5.07 -29.31 3.88
C ASP A 86 4.02 -28.26 3.48
N TRP A 87 2.96 -28.13 4.28
CA TRP A 87 1.90 -27.14 4.08
C TRP A 87 2.27 -25.73 4.55
N VAL A 88 3.37 -25.54 5.28
CA VAL A 88 3.81 -24.20 5.72
C VAL A 88 4.40 -23.45 4.51
N ALA A 89 3.73 -22.38 4.09
CA ALA A 89 4.26 -21.50 3.07
C ALA A 89 5.57 -20.85 3.52
N THR A 90 6.55 -20.75 2.63
CA THR A 90 7.87 -20.20 2.93
C THR A 90 8.34 -19.21 1.89
N HIS A 91 9.26 -18.34 2.29
CA HIS A 91 9.93 -17.40 1.41
C HIS A 91 11.42 -17.30 1.77
N THR A 92 12.27 -17.31 0.75
CA THR A 92 13.73 -17.24 0.90
C THR A 92 14.20 -15.81 0.71
N ILE A 93 14.94 -15.29 1.69
CA ILE A 93 15.59 -13.98 1.61
C ILE A 93 17.10 -14.19 1.55
N GLU A 94 17.73 -13.60 0.55
CA GLU A 94 19.20 -13.54 0.44
C GLU A 94 19.76 -12.52 1.43
N HIS A 95 20.58 -12.99 2.36
CA HIS A 95 21.35 -12.14 3.28
C HIS A 95 22.84 -12.20 2.95
N SER A 96 23.62 -11.28 3.53
CA SER A 96 25.07 -11.23 3.33
C SER A 96 25.80 -12.51 3.74
N ASP A 97 25.23 -13.29 4.66
CA ASP A 97 25.73 -14.57 5.16
C ASP A 97 25.07 -15.80 4.49
N GLY A 98 24.20 -15.59 3.49
CA GLY A 98 23.54 -16.61 2.70
C GLY A 98 22.01 -16.57 2.76
N PRO A 99 21.33 -17.48 2.05
CA PRO A 99 19.87 -17.53 2.02
C PRO A 99 19.27 -18.03 3.34
N ASN A 100 18.26 -17.33 3.84
CA ASN A 100 17.43 -17.78 4.95
C ASN A 100 16.00 -18.00 4.49
N VAL A 101 15.41 -19.15 4.88
CA VAL A 101 14.03 -19.53 4.59
C VAL A 101 13.13 -19.12 5.77
N TYR A 102 12.14 -18.28 5.52
CA TYR A 102 11.19 -17.77 6.51
C TYR A 102 9.79 -18.39 6.29
N PRO A 103 9.02 -18.66 7.35
CA PRO A 103 7.60 -19.00 7.20
C PRO A 103 6.79 -17.74 6.85
N LEU A 104 5.74 -17.93 6.06
CA LEU A 104 4.68 -16.96 5.81
C LEU A 104 3.46 -17.38 6.64
N ILE A 105 2.98 -16.49 7.51
CA ILE A 105 1.85 -16.78 8.40
C ILE A 105 0.56 -16.40 7.66
N ASN A 106 0.15 -17.25 6.72
CA ASN A 106 -1.01 -17.01 5.85
C ASN A 106 -2.31 -17.65 6.39
N ASP A 107 -2.22 -18.44 7.46
CA ASP A 107 -3.32 -19.23 8.00
C ASP A 107 -3.13 -19.48 9.51
N ALA A 108 -4.21 -19.94 10.17
CA ALA A 108 -4.20 -20.18 11.61
C ALA A 108 -3.35 -21.40 11.96
N ALA A 109 -3.32 -22.42 11.08
CA ALA A 109 -2.50 -23.61 11.27
C ALA A 109 -1.00 -23.27 11.42
N THR A 110 -0.48 -22.38 10.57
CA THR A 110 0.91 -21.93 10.61
C THR A 110 1.20 -21.19 11.91
N LEU A 111 0.30 -20.29 12.33
CA LEU A 111 0.44 -19.55 13.59
C LEU A 111 0.47 -20.49 14.81
N VAL A 112 -0.45 -21.46 14.86
CA VAL A 112 -0.53 -22.47 15.92
C VAL A 112 0.70 -23.38 15.94
N TRP A 113 1.22 -23.76 14.77
CA TRP A 113 2.47 -24.52 14.67
C TRP A 113 3.67 -23.72 15.22
N LEU A 114 3.75 -22.42 14.92
CA LEU A 114 4.78 -21.55 15.51
C LEU A 114 4.67 -21.46 17.04
N ALA A 115 3.45 -21.39 17.59
CA ALA A 115 3.21 -21.43 19.03
C ALA A 115 3.67 -22.77 19.65
N GLN A 116 3.40 -23.89 18.97
CA GLN A 116 3.91 -25.22 19.35
C GLN A 116 5.45 -25.28 19.35
N LEU A 117 6.12 -24.51 18.49
CA LEU A 117 7.58 -24.34 18.50
C LEU A 117 8.09 -23.41 19.61
N ALA A 118 7.20 -22.90 20.48
CA ALA A 118 7.48 -21.92 21.52
C ALA A 118 8.01 -20.58 20.97
N ALA A 119 7.55 -20.18 19.77
CA ALA A 119 7.76 -18.83 19.25
C ALA A 119 6.82 -17.86 19.99
N LEU A 120 7.30 -17.29 21.09
CA LEU A 120 6.51 -16.34 21.87
C LEU A 120 6.40 -15.00 21.14
N GLU A 121 7.48 -14.54 20.51
CA GLU A 121 7.45 -13.30 19.72
C GLU A 121 7.57 -13.60 18.22
N ILE A 122 6.68 -12.97 17.44
CA ILE A 122 6.66 -13.01 15.98
C ILE A 122 6.92 -11.59 15.49
N HIS A 123 7.93 -11.43 14.64
CA HIS A 123 8.32 -10.15 14.07
C HIS A 123 8.21 -10.18 12.55
N VAL A 124 7.64 -9.14 11.96
CA VAL A 124 7.37 -9.05 10.52
C VAL A 124 7.89 -7.72 9.95
N PRO A 125 8.31 -7.68 8.67
CA PRO A 125 8.62 -6.41 8.01
C PRO A 125 7.36 -5.64 7.62
N GLN A 126 7.53 -4.40 7.14
CA GLN A 126 6.41 -3.54 6.70
C GLN A 126 5.97 -3.79 5.24
N TRP A 127 6.73 -4.59 4.49
CA TRP A 127 6.40 -5.09 3.16
C TRP A 127 5.84 -6.52 3.20
N ARG A 128 5.21 -6.95 2.10
CA ARG A 128 4.67 -8.31 1.88
C ARG A 128 5.37 -8.96 0.69
N VAL A 129 5.41 -10.29 0.65
CA VAL A 129 5.86 -11.06 -0.51
C VAL A 129 4.75 -11.02 -1.57
N GLY A 130 5.12 -10.59 -2.76
CA GLY A 130 4.24 -10.52 -3.92
C GLY A 130 4.04 -11.87 -4.60
N PRO A 131 3.06 -11.97 -5.52
CA PRO A 131 2.80 -13.21 -6.26
C PRO A 131 3.98 -13.71 -7.11
N ASP A 132 4.87 -12.79 -7.52
CA ASP A 132 6.12 -13.08 -8.23
C ASP A 132 7.26 -13.53 -7.31
N GLY A 133 7.00 -13.62 -6.00
CA GLY A 133 7.97 -13.95 -4.98
C GLY A 133 8.91 -12.79 -4.63
N GLN A 134 8.70 -11.58 -5.14
CA GLN A 134 9.51 -10.41 -4.81
C GLN A 134 8.87 -9.60 -3.66
N PRO A 135 9.65 -8.82 -2.89
CA PRO A 135 9.11 -7.87 -1.93
C PRO A 135 8.22 -6.81 -2.62
N GLU A 136 6.96 -6.71 -2.23
CA GLU A 136 6.07 -5.62 -2.60
C GLU A 136 6.51 -4.30 -1.93
N ARG A 137 5.98 -3.19 -2.43
CA ARG A 137 6.07 -1.91 -1.71
C ARG A 137 5.40 -2.04 -0.34
N PRO A 138 5.93 -1.40 0.72
CA PRO A 138 5.30 -1.41 2.02
C PRO A 138 3.89 -0.83 1.93
N ASN A 139 2.92 -1.58 2.45
CA ASN A 139 1.53 -1.14 2.55
C ASN A 139 1.26 -0.37 3.85
N ARG A 140 2.23 -0.37 4.78
CA ARG A 140 2.17 0.36 6.04
C ARG A 140 3.54 0.92 6.45
N LEU A 141 3.51 1.97 7.26
CA LEU A 141 4.64 2.52 8.01
C LEU A 141 4.54 2.07 9.47
N VAL A 142 5.66 2.03 10.19
CA VAL A 142 5.68 1.93 11.66
C VAL A 142 6.63 2.96 12.27
N LEU A 143 6.20 3.59 13.35
CA LEU A 143 7.03 4.46 14.18
C LEU A 143 7.07 3.84 15.59
N ASP A 144 8.26 3.47 16.06
CA ASP A 144 8.44 2.83 17.37
C ASP A 144 8.84 3.88 18.42
N LEU A 145 7.93 4.14 19.35
CA LEU A 145 8.10 5.11 20.42
C LEU A 145 8.63 4.37 21.66
N ASP A 146 9.94 4.39 21.87
CA ASP A 146 10.62 3.70 22.98
C ASP A 146 11.03 4.69 24.07
N PRO A 147 10.42 4.65 25.27
CA PRO A 147 10.74 5.60 26.32
C PRO A 147 12.12 5.32 26.92
N GLY A 148 12.95 6.36 26.97
CA GLY A 148 14.25 6.36 27.64
C GLY A 148 14.14 6.32 29.15
N GLU A 149 15.29 6.26 29.84
CA GLU A 149 15.30 6.26 31.31
C GLU A 149 14.70 7.55 31.85
N GLY A 150 13.67 7.43 32.69
CA GLY A 150 12.93 8.58 33.25
C GLY A 150 11.68 8.98 32.46
N ALA A 151 11.48 8.44 31.25
CA ALA A 151 10.23 8.53 30.50
C ALA A 151 9.46 7.19 30.56
N GLY A 152 8.16 7.23 30.27
CA GLY A 152 7.27 6.08 30.25
C GLY A 152 6.20 6.17 29.17
N LEU A 153 5.11 5.43 29.37
CA LEU A 153 3.95 5.46 28.48
C LEU A 153 3.27 6.83 28.36
N PRO A 154 3.17 7.67 29.42
CA PRO A 154 2.58 9.00 29.30
C PRO A 154 3.29 9.88 28.26
N GLU A 155 4.62 9.90 28.28
CA GLU A 155 5.41 10.64 27.29
C GLU A 155 5.27 10.02 25.89
N CYS A 156 5.17 8.69 25.79
CA CYS A 156 4.89 8.04 24.49
C CYS A 156 3.51 8.41 23.95
N VAL A 157 2.50 8.60 24.81
CA VAL A 157 1.16 9.04 24.41
C VAL A 157 1.21 10.47 23.87
N GLU A 158 1.92 11.38 24.55
CA GLU A 158 2.11 12.75 24.08
C GLU A 158 2.76 12.77 22.69
N VAL A 159 3.84 12.02 22.51
CA VAL A 159 4.51 11.90 21.21
C VAL A 159 3.62 11.23 20.16
N ALA A 160 2.80 10.24 20.52
CA ALA A 160 1.88 9.60 19.59
C ALA A 160 0.82 10.57 19.04
N TYR A 161 0.30 11.49 19.86
CA TYR A 161 -0.63 12.52 19.38
C TYR A 161 0.05 13.55 18.49
N LEU A 162 1.28 13.97 18.79
CA LEU A 162 2.06 14.85 17.91
C LEU A 162 2.28 14.21 16.53
N ILE A 163 2.61 12.91 16.50
CA ILE A 163 2.76 12.19 15.25
C ILE A 163 1.41 12.04 14.52
N ARG A 164 0.34 11.78 15.26
CA ARG A 164 -1.00 11.64 14.67
C ARG A 164 -1.42 12.90 13.92
N GLU A 165 -1.21 14.08 14.51
CA GLU A 165 -1.54 15.35 13.86
C GLU A 165 -0.86 15.46 12.49
N VAL A 166 0.43 15.16 12.42
CA VAL A 166 1.18 15.18 11.15
C VAL A 166 0.68 14.11 10.16
N LEU A 167 0.35 12.91 10.64
CA LEU A 167 -0.15 11.81 9.81
C LEU A 167 -1.55 12.11 9.25
N ASP A 168 -2.45 12.66 10.07
CA ASP A 168 -3.81 13.03 9.66
C ASP A 168 -3.76 14.14 8.59
N GLU A 169 -2.82 15.07 8.70
CA GLU A 169 -2.61 16.17 7.73
C GLU A 169 -2.10 15.70 6.37
N VAL A 170 -1.24 14.68 6.33
CA VAL A 170 -0.78 14.07 5.07
C VAL A 170 -1.74 12.99 4.55
N GLY A 171 -2.89 12.79 5.21
CA GLY A 171 -3.92 11.84 4.81
C GLY A 171 -3.59 10.37 5.12
N PHE A 172 -2.65 10.12 6.03
CA PHE A 172 -2.31 8.77 6.48
C PHE A 172 -3.05 8.42 7.77
N GLU A 173 -4.03 7.55 7.64
CA GLU A 173 -4.73 7.01 8.80
C GLU A 173 -3.78 6.20 9.69
N SER A 174 -3.80 6.50 10.99
CA SER A 174 -2.84 5.99 11.96
C SER A 174 -3.48 5.21 13.11
N TYR A 175 -2.76 4.18 13.56
CA TYR A 175 -3.27 3.11 14.42
C TYR A 175 -2.28 2.80 15.55
N PRO A 176 -2.62 3.12 16.82
CA PRO A 176 -1.72 2.90 17.94
C PRO A 176 -1.78 1.46 18.46
N VAL A 177 -0.61 0.90 18.77
CA VAL A 177 -0.43 -0.45 19.31
C VAL A 177 0.52 -0.36 20.50
N THR A 178 0.03 -0.58 21.72
CA THR A 178 0.91 -0.72 22.88
C THR A 178 1.86 -1.90 22.66
N SER A 179 3.16 -1.71 22.80
CA SER A 179 4.16 -2.70 22.34
C SER A 179 4.11 -4.04 23.10
N GLY A 180 3.49 -4.09 24.28
CA GLY A 180 3.60 -5.17 25.26
C GLY A 180 4.93 -5.15 26.02
N SER A 181 5.75 -4.10 25.84
CA SER A 181 7.04 -3.93 26.48
C SER A 181 7.10 -2.67 27.32
N LYS A 182 7.52 -1.55 26.74
CA LYS A 182 7.69 -0.26 27.42
C LYS A 182 6.98 0.84 26.65
N GLY A 183 7.12 0.81 25.33
CA GLY A 183 6.63 1.84 24.42
C GLY A 183 5.33 1.51 23.69
N ILE A 184 5.09 2.29 22.63
CA ILE A 184 3.96 2.23 21.72
C ILE A 184 4.50 2.16 20.29
N HIS A 185 3.94 1.31 19.44
CA HIS A 185 4.12 1.42 18.00
C HIS A 185 2.95 2.20 17.43
N LEU A 186 3.25 3.11 16.52
CA LEU A 186 2.24 3.79 15.72
C LEU A 186 2.36 3.33 14.28
N TYR A 187 1.35 2.62 13.79
CA TYR A 187 1.27 2.19 12.40
C TYR A 187 0.51 3.22 11.58
N ALA A 188 0.89 3.39 10.31
CA ALA A 188 0.15 4.24 9.37
C ALA A 188 -0.04 3.53 8.03
N LYS A 189 -1.22 3.66 7.41
CA LYS A 189 -1.51 3.04 6.11
C LYS A 189 -0.84 3.81 4.98
N LEU A 190 -0.09 3.11 4.12
CA LEU A 190 0.60 3.70 2.97
C LEU A 190 -0.01 3.32 1.61
N ALA A 191 -0.88 2.30 1.56
CA ALA A 191 -1.51 1.81 0.32
C ALA A 191 -0.54 1.56 -0.86
N GLY A 192 0.73 1.21 -0.56
CA GLY A 192 1.77 0.94 -1.57
C GLY A 192 2.31 2.18 -2.31
N GLN A 193 1.99 3.38 -1.82
CA GLN A 193 2.41 4.64 -2.44
C GLN A 193 3.93 4.84 -2.41
N LEU A 194 4.59 4.41 -1.34
CA LEU A 194 6.03 4.59 -1.12
C LEU A 194 6.81 3.30 -1.30
N THR A 195 8.05 3.40 -1.79
CA THR A 195 9.03 2.31 -1.66
C THR A 195 9.53 2.21 -0.21
N SER A 196 10.13 1.08 0.18
CA SER A 196 10.70 0.92 1.53
C SER A 196 11.77 1.97 1.87
N SER A 197 12.57 2.40 0.90
CA SER A 197 13.53 3.50 1.11
C SER A 197 12.81 4.80 1.39
N GLN A 198 11.85 5.19 0.54
CA GLN A 198 11.09 6.43 0.71
C GLN A 198 10.31 6.45 2.03
N ALA A 199 9.71 5.33 2.43
CA ALA A 199 9.02 5.22 3.71
C ALA A 199 9.99 5.39 4.89
N SER A 200 11.20 4.82 4.79
CA SER A 200 12.24 4.98 5.80
C SER A 200 12.78 6.41 5.87
N ASP A 201 12.97 7.07 4.73
CA ASP A 201 13.47 8.44 4.65
C ASP A 201 12.43 9.42 5.20
N TRP A 202 11.16 9.25 4.81
CA TRP A 202 10.03 10.04 5.33
C TRP A 202 9.89 9.93 6.85
N ALA A 203 9.93 8.70 7.40
CA ALA A 203 9.87 8.50 8.85
C ALA A 203 11.07 9.12 9.59
N LYS A 204 12.25 9.11 8.96
CA LYS A 204 13.46 9.72 9.52
C LYS A 204 13.34 11.24 9.57
N GLU A 205 12.81 11.85 8.52
CA GLU A 205 12.58 13.29 8.44
C GLU A 205 11.54 13.73 9.47
N LEU A 206 10.42 13.01 9.57
CA LEU A 206 9.41 13.23 10.62
C LEU A 206 10.05 13.17 12.02
N ALA A 207 10.86 12.15 12.28
CA ALA A 207 11.48 11.99 13.59
C ALA A 207 12.43 13.14 13.94
N ARG A 208 13.23 13.61 12.97
CA ARG A 208 14.13 14.75 13.15
C ARG A 208 13.36 16.06 13.35
N SER A 209 12.27 16.25 12.62
CA SER A 209 11.40 17.43 12.76
C SER A 209 10.77 17.47 14.15
N LEU A 210 10.22 16.36 14.64
CA LEU A 210 9.65 16.26 15.98
C LEU A 210 10.70 16.43 17.09
N GLU A 211 11.92 15.90 16.91
CA GLU A 211 13.03 16.17 17.83
C GLU A 211 13.39 17.65 17.88
N SER A 212 13.42 18.35 16.74
CA SER A 212 13.70 19.78 16.67
C SER A 212 12.62 20.62 17.35
N LEU A 213 11.34 20.30 17.14
CA LEU A 213 10.20 21.01 17.71
C LEU A 213 9.98 20.70 19.20
N HIS A 214 10.29 19.47 19.63
CA HIS A 214 10.06 18.98 20.99
C HIS A 214 11.34 18.36 21.59
N PRO A 215 12.45 19.11 21.70
CA PRO A 215 13.77 18.56 22.04
C PRO A 215 13.87 18.04 23.47
N ASN A 216 12.93 18.41 24.35
CA ASN A 216 12.86 17.90 25.72
C ASN A 216 12.03 16.62 25.86
N LEU A 217 11.32 16.23 24.80
CA LEU A 217 10.39 15.09 24.80
C LEU A 217 10.80 14.01 23.80
N VAL A 218 11.30 14.39 22.62
CA VAL A 218 11.62 13.48 21.52
C VAL A 218 13.13 13.42 21.28
N VAL A 219 13.62 12.24 20.90
CA VAL A 219 14.99 12.05 20.38
C VAL A 219 14.92 11.11 19.18
N ALA A 220 15.55 11.46 18.06
CA ALA A 220 15.60 10.62 16.85
C ALA A 220 16.94 9.86 16.72
N ASP A 221 17.97 10.32 17.44
CA ASP A 221 19.29 9.68 17.44
C ASP A 221 19.35 8.45 18.36
N MET A 222 20.04 7.42 17.89
CA MET A 222 20.13 6.13 18.54
C MET A 222 21.07 6.09 19.75
N GLY A 223 21.83 7.15 20.05
CA GLY A 223 22.70 7.22 21.21
C GLY A 223 21.94 7.09 22.53
N LYS A 224 22.29 6.13 23.40
CA LYS A 224 21.59 5.93 24.68
C LYS A 224 21.74 7.09 25.68
N ALA A 225 22.87 7.81 25.63
CA ALA A 225 23.20 8.85 26.59
C ALA A 225 22.30 10.09 26.50
N ILE A 226 21.67 10.31 25.35
CA ILE A 226 20.83 11.49 25.06
C ILE A 226 19.33 11.22 25.25
N ARG A 227 18.96 10.00 25.68
CA ARG A 227 17.55 9.56 25.82
C ARG A 227 16.97 9.78 27.22
N GLN A 228 17.75 10.29 28.17
CA GLN A 228 17.26 10.47 29.53
C GLN A 228 16.09 11.45 29.56
N GLY A 229 14.95 11.01 30.09
CA GLY A 229 13.70 11.78 30.15
C GLY A 229 12.96 11.96 28.82
N LYS A 230 13.40 11.29 27.74
CA LYS A 230 12.84 11.47 26.38
C LYS A 230 12.33 10.15 25.80
N VAL A 231 11.49 10.26 24.78
CA VAL A 231 11.02 9.15 23.95
C VAL A 231 11.89 9.07 22.70
N LEU A 232 12.51 7.92 22.49
CA LEU A 232 13.14 7.61 21.21
C LEU A 232 12.05 7.36 20.19
N LEU A 233 12.06 8.12 19.11
CA LEU A 233 11.26 7.86 17.93
C LEU A 233 12.09 7.04 16.92
N ASP A 234 12.04 5.72 17.04
CA ASP A 234 12.76 4.81 16.15
C ASP A 234 12.03 4.65 14.80
N TRP A 235 12.45 5.49 13.86
CA TRP A 235 12.05 5.46 12.46
C TRP A 235 12.69 4.31 11.67
N SER A 236 13.77 3.69 12.18
CA SER A 236 14.60 2.74 11.42
C SER A 236 13.91 1.40 11.17
N GLN A 237 12.81 1.12 11.88
CA GLN A 237 11.96 -0.05 11.70
C GLN A 237 11.32 -0.16 10.30
N ASN A 238 11.31 0.94 9.53
CA ASN A 238 10.82 0.98 8.15
C ASN A 238 11.87 0.50 7.13
N ASN A 239 13.12 0.29 7.54
CA ASN A 239 14.14 -0.27 6.66
C ASN A 239 13.74 -1.70 6.24
N PRO A 240 13.86 -2.07 4.94
CA PRO A 240 13.38 -3.35 4.43
C PRO A 240 14.06 -4.58 5.07
N ALA A 241 15.25 -4.42 5.66
CA ALA A 241 15.96 -5.49 6.35
C ALA A 241 15.56 -5.66 7.83
N LYS A 242 14.70 -4.77 8.37
CA LYS A 242 14.22 -4.79 9.76
C LYS A 242 12.87 -5.48 9.86
N THR A 243 12.56 -5.90 11.09
CA THR A 243 11.29 -6.52 11.45
C THR A 243 10.84 -5.96 12.78
N THR A 244 9.54 -5.70 12.91
CA THR A 244 8.91 -5.19 14.12
C THR A 244 7.98 -6.25 14.67
N ILE A 245 7.73 -6.23 15.98
CA ILE A 245 6.78 -7.17 16.60
C ILE A 245 5.41 -7.03 15.92
N ALA A 246 4.85 -8.17 15.49
CA ALA A 246 3.55 -8.21 14.85
C ALA A 246 2.45 -7.81 15.86
N PRO A 247 1.41 -7.06 15.43
CA PRO A 247 0.20 -6.89 16.23
C PRO A 247 -0.32 -8.24 16.73
N TYR A 248 -0.84 -8.26 17.95
CA TYR A 248 -1.33 -9.46 18.66
C TYR A 248 -0.25 -10.49 19.05
N SER A 249 1.03 -10.29 18.72
CA SER A 249 2.10 -11.18 19.20
C SER A 249 2.30 -11.04 20.71
N LEU A 250 2.53 -12.17 21.38
CA LEU A 250 3.01 -12.18 22.77
C LEU A 250 4.42 -11.59 22.84
N ARG A 251 4.80 -11.19 24.06
CA ARG A 251 6.13 -10.68 24.41
C ARG A 251 6.83 -11.64 25.36
N GLY A 252 8.12 -11.86 25.15
CA GLY A 252 8.96 -12.69 26.01
C GLY A 252 9.38 -11.95 27.28
N ARG A 253 8.40 -11.53 28.09
CA ARG A 253 8.57 -10.80 29.36
C ARG A 253 8.14 -11.67 30.54
N GLU A 254 8.23 -11.13 31.75
CA GLU A 254 7.81 -11.83 32.97
C GLU A 254 6.34 -12.29 32.94
N ARG A 255 5.47 -11.48 32.33
CA ARG A 255 4.04 -11.76 32.10
C ARG A 255 3.76 -11.89 30.60
N PRO A 256 2.70 -12.60 30.18
CA PRO A 256 2.32 -12.80 28.78
C PRO A 256 1.67 -11.54 28.17
N MET A 257 2.43 -10.46 28.15
CA MET A 257 2.04 -9.18 27.54
C MET A 257 1.94 -9.31 26.02
N VAL A 258 1.12 -8.47 25.41
CA VAL A 258 0.82 -8.51 23.98
C VAL A 258 1.15 -7.18 23.32
N ALA A 259 1.60 -7.21 22.06
CA ALA A 259 1.57 -6.04 21.18
C ALA A 259 0.11 -5.71 20.82
N ALA A 260 -0.59 -5.02 21.72
CA ALA A 260 -2.04 -4.92 21.72
C ALA A 260 -2.53 -3.62 21.04
N PRO A 261 -3.36 -3.73 19.99
CA PRO A 261 -4.01 -2.58 19.36
C PRO A 261 -4.92 -1.81 20.31
N ARG A 262 -4.94 -0.49 20.14
CA ARG A 262 -5.71 0.46 20.96
C ARG A 262 -6.47 1.41 20.05
N SER A 263 -7.59 1.92 20.53
CA SER A 263 -8.23 3.08 19.93
C SER A 263 -7.55 4.34 20.43
N TRP A 264 -7.61 5.43 19.66
CA TRP A 264 -7.07 6.71 20.09
C TRP A 264 -7.68 7.21 21.41
N ASN A 265 -8.96 6.96 21.67
CA ASN A 265 -9.61 7.36 22.92
C ASN A 265 -9.02 6.67 24.16
N GLU A 266 -8.30 5.56 23.99
CA GLU A 266 -7.65 4.84 25.08
C GLU A 266 -6.22 5.33 25.36
N LEU A 267 -5.66 6.15 24.48
CA LEU A 267 -4.34 6.75 24.67
C LEU A 267 -4.49 7.93 25.63
N THR A 268 -4.51 7.61 26.92
CA THR A 268 -4.48 8.56 28.03
C THR A 268 -3.20 8.39 28.83
N SER A 269 -2.91 9.31 29.75
CA SER A 269 -1.77 9.21 30.67
C SER A 269 -1.82 7.98 31.59
N GLU A 270 -2.98 7.32 31.72
CA GLU A 270 -3.17 6.13 32.55
C GLU A 270 -3.03 4.83 31.75
N ILE A 271 -2.65 4.90 30.47
CA ILE A 271 -2.54 3.72 29.61
C ILE A 271 -1.54 2.70 30.17
N SER A 272 -1.93 1.43 30.14
CA SER A 272 -1.10 0.28 30.49
C SER A 272 -0.90 -0.66 29.30
N GLN A 273 0.15 -1.48 29.39
CA GLN A 273 0.31 -2.65 28.54
C GLN A 273 -0.78 -3.68 28.89
N LEU A 274 -1.21 -4.49 27.90
CA LEU A 274 -2.23 -5.51 28.09
C LEU A 274 -1.63 -6.91 28.03
N ASP A 275 -2.13 -7.80 28.87
CA ASP A 275 -1.88 -9.23 28.75
C ASP A 275 -2.87 -9.91 27.80
N PHE A 276 -2.55 -11.15 27.47
CA PHE A 276 -3.31 -11.95 26.52
C PHE A 276 -4.74 -12.30 26.94
N HIS A 277 -5.09 -12.30 28.23
CA HIS A 277 -6.47 -12.47 28.68
C HIS A 277 -7.29 -11.21 28.41
N GLU A 278 -6.71 -10.04 28.74
CA GLU A 278 -7.33 -8.75 28.47
C GLU A 278 -7.55 -8.53 26.97
N VAL A 279 -6.57 -8.90 26.13
CA VAL A 279 -6.68 -8.81 24.67
C VAL A 279 -7.80 -9.70 24.12
N LEU A 280 -7.94 -10.94 24.61
CA LEU A 280 -9.01 -11.83 24.16
C LEU A 280 -10.40 -11.28 24.52
N GLY A 281 -10.57 -10.74 25.74
CA GLY A 281 -11.83 -10.10 26.13
C GLY A 281 -12.16 -8.91 25.22
N ARG A 282 -11.17 -8.07 24.93
CA ARG A 282 -11.35 -6.91 24.05
C ARG A 282 -11.68 -7.29 22.61
N LEU A 283 -11.04 -8.32 22.05
CA LEU A 283 -11.34 -8.79 20.70
C LEU A 283 -12.78 -9.32 20.59
N ALA A 284 -13.28 -9.97 21.63
CA ALA A 284 -14.67 -10.42 21.68
C ALA A 284 -15.67 -9.25 21.71
N ASP A 285 -15.33 -8.16 22.39
CA ASP A 285 -16.22 -7.01 22.57
C ASP A 285 -16.13 -5.97 21.44
N LEU A 286 -14.91 -5.68 20.98
CA LEU A 286 -14.59 -4.56 20.10
C LEU A 286 -14.23 -4.99 18.67
N GLY A 287 -13.90 -6.26 18.46
CA GLY A 287 -13.29 -6.74 17.22
C GLY A 287 -11.88 -6.18 17.01
N ASP A 288 -11.46 -6.08 15.75
CA ASP A 288 -10.12 -5.64 15.39
C ASP A 288 -10.03 -4.13 15.17
N LEU A 289 -9.30 -3.48 16.08
CA LEU A 289 -9.02 -2.05 16.05
C LEU A 289 -8.03 -1.64 14.95
N LEU A 290 -7.41 -2.61 14.26
CA LEU A 290 -6.52 -2.38 13.11
C LEU A 290 -7.19 -2.70 11.77
N SER A 291 -8.50 -2.93 11.74
CA SER A 291 -9.20 -3.45 10.54
C SER A 291 -9.03 -2.60 9.27
N GLY A 292 -8.74 -1.30 9.38
CA GLY A 292 -8.46 -0.44 8.23
C GLY A 292 -6.97 -0.32 7.84
N LEU A 293 -6.03 -0.78 8.68
CA LEU A 293 -4.58 -0.66 8.47
C LEU A 293 -4.09 -1.55 7.32
N ASP A 294 -4.39 -2.85 7.45
CA ASP A 294 -4.10 -3.85 6.45
C ASP A 294 -5.44 -4.19 5.80
N GLU A 295 -5.72 -3.64 4.61
CA GLU A 295 -6.84 -4.14 3.83
C GLU A 295 -6.64 -5.65 3.64
N PRO A 296 -7.73 -6.45 3.71
CA PRO A 296 -7.68 -7.77 3.16
C PRO A 296 -7.12 -7.59 1.76
N SER A 297 -6.00 -8.22 1.47
CA SER A 297 -5.72 -8.51 0.07
C SER A 297 -7.04 -9.04 -0.47
N GLY A 298 -7.55 -8.64 -1.64
CA GLY A 298 -8.69 -9.33 -2.26
C GLY A 298 -8.46 -10.85 -2.50
N ILE A 299 -7.38 -11.39 -1.93
CA ILE A 299 -7.10 -12.77 -1.56
C ILE A 299 -7.56 -12.94 -0.09
N PRO A 300 -8.79 -13.42 0.16
CA PRO A 300 -9.10 -13.99 1.47
C PRO A 300 -8.02 -15.03 1.81
N ALA A 301 -7.66 -15.17 3.10
CA ALA A 301 -7.05 -16.39 3.60
C ALA A 301 -7.74 -17.56 2.90
N ALA A 302 -7.00 -18.36 2.12
CA ALA A 302 -7.53 -19.15 1.02
C ALA A 302 -8.75 -20.01 1.39
N SER A 303 -9.95 -19.41 1.44
CA SER A 303 -11.16 -20.08 1.04
C SER A 303 -10.95 -20.22 -0.44
N ASP A 304 -10.54 -21.41 -0.85
CA ASP A 304 -10.44 -21.75 -2.25
C ASP A 304 -11.65 -21.17 -3.00
N ARG A 305 -11.42 -20.20 -3.89
CA ARG A 305 -12.49 -19.52 -4.63
C ARG A 305 -13.27 -20.50 -5.50
N LEU A 306 -12.67 -21.66 -5.81
CA LEU A 306 -13.32 -22.76 -6.51
C LEU A 306 -14.09 -23.70 -5.57
N ALA A 307 -14.12 -23.50 -4.25
CA ALA A 307 -14.74 -24.44 -3.32
C ALA A 307 -16.23 -24.64 -3.63
N LYS A 308 -16.94 -23.53 -3.90
CA LYS A 308 -18.34 -23.57 -4.35
C LYS A 308 -18.48 -24.22 -5.72
N TYR A 309 -17.56 -23.94 -6.66
CA TYR A 309 -17.58 -24.59 -7.96
C TYR A 309 -17.43 -26.12 -7.84
N ARG A 310 -16.43 -26.57 -7.08
CA ARG A 310 -16.10 -27.99 -6.86
C ARG A 310 -17.22 -28.73 -6.12
N SER A 311 -17.87 -28.10 -5.15
CA SER A 311 -18.98 -28.74 -4.42
C SER A 311 -20.23 -28.99 -5.28
N MET A 312 -20.34 -28.32 -6.42
CA MET A 312 -21.48 -28.41 -7.33
C MET A 312 -21.25 -29.37 -8.51
N ARG A 313 -20.04 -29.91 -8.68
CA ARG A 313 -19.67 -30.82 -9.78
C ARG A 313 -19.15 -32.15 -9.27
N ASP A 314 -19.50 -33.19 -10.00
CA ASP A 314 -18.88 -34.51 -9.87
C ASP A 314 -17.93 -34.75 -11.05
N ALA A 315 -16.62 -34.75 -10.81
CA ALA A 315 -15.59 -34.90 -11.83
C ALA A 315 -15.66 -36.24 -12.60
N GLY A 316 -16.40 -37.24 -12.08
CA GLY A 316 -16.64 -38.50 -12.79
C GLY A 316 -17.85 -38.46 -13.73
N ARG A 317 -18.68 -37.41 -13.67
CA ARG A 317 -19.96 -37.32 -14.37
C ARG A 317 -20.07 -36.14 -15.34
N THR A 318 -19.32 -35.06 -15.09
CA THR A 318 -19.27 -33.91 -16.00
C THR A 318 -17.98 -33.87 -16.83
N PRO A 319 -18.04 -33.49 -18.12
CA PRO A 319 -16.83 -33.21 -18.92
C PRO A 319 -16.17 -31.87 -18.58
N GLU A 320 -16.77 -31.08 -17.68
CA GLU A 320 -16.21 -29.80 -17.22
C GLU A 320 -14.87 -29.97 -16.47
N PRO A 321 -13.93 -29.01 -16.59
CA PRO A 321 -12.67 -29.07 -15.84
C PRO A 321 -12.91 -28.83 -14.35
N VAL A 322 -12.51 -29.78 -13.50
CA VAL A 322 -12.62 -29.70 -12.02
C VAL A 322 -11.24 -29.85 -11.37
N PRO A 323 -10.39 -28.80 -11.39
CA PRO A 323 -9.05 -28.89 -10.80
C PRO A 323 -9.13 -29.05 -9.27
N GLN A 324 -8.23 -29.86 -8.70
CA GLN A 324 -8.15 -30.06 -7.25
C GLN A 324 -7.26 -29.02 -6.55
N ALA A 325 -6.34 -28.41 -7.30
CA ALA A 325 -5.48 -27.36 -6.79
C ALA A 325 -6.27 -26.05 -6.62
N SER A 326 -5.95 -25.30 -5.56
CA SER A 326 -6.47 -23.95 -5.37
C SER A 326 -6.02 -23.04 -6.52
N PRO A 327 -6.86 -22.08 -6.95
CA PRO A 327 -6.54 -21.17 -8.03
C PRO A 327 -5.30 -20.33 -7.69
N GLN A 328 -4.44 -20.13 -8.68
CA GLN A 328 -3.25 -19.30 -8.58
C GLN A 328 -3.41 -18.12 -9.55
N PRO A 329 -3.26 -16.85 -9.08
CA PRO A 329 -3.24 -15.70 -9.97
C PRO A 329 -2.15 -15.83 -11.04
N ARG A 330 -2.46 -15.48 -12.29
CA ARG A 330 -1.48 -15.40 -13.37
C ARG A 330 -1.03 -13.95 -13.58
N PRO A 331 0.29 -13.66 -13.65
CA PRO A 331 0.77 -12.33 -14.04
C PRO A 331 0.22 -11.95 -15.42
N GLY A 332 -0.43 -10.79 -15.53
CA GLY A 332 -1.06 -10.32 -16.77
C GLY A 332 -2.37 -11.05 -17.15
N GLY A 333 -2.99 -11.77 -16.21
CA GLY A 333 -4.29 -12.42 -16.38
C GLY A 333 -5.42 -11.42 -16.65
N HIS A 334 -5.63 -11.12 -17.92
CA HIS A 334 -6.61 -10.16 -18.40
C HIS A 334 -7.48 -10.78 -19.50
N SER A 335 -7.69 -12.09 -19.48
CA SER A 335 -8.55 -12.74 -20.47
C SER A 335 -10.03 -12.59 -20.13
N PHE A 336 -10.88 -12.57 -21.15
CA PHE A 336 -12.31 -12.73 -20.97
C PHE A 336 -12.82 -13.82 -21.92
N VAL A 337 -13.97 -14.39 -21.57
CA VAL A 337 -14.71 -15.27 -22.45
C VAL A 337 -16.21 -15.02 -22.27
N ILE A 338 -16.95 -15.18 -23.36
CA ILE A 338 -18.40 -15.19 -23.37
C ILE A 338 -18.83 -16.53 -23.96
N GLN A 339 -19.49 -17.37 -23.17
CA GLN A 339 -19.98 -18.68 -23.61
C GLN A 339 -21.49 -18.62 -23.85
N GLN A 340 -21.97 -19.15 -24.97
CA GLN A 340 -23.39 -19.45 -25.15
C GLN A 340 -23.70 -20.76 -24.42
N HIS A 341 -24.68 -20.71 -23.52
CA HIS A 341 -25.10 -21.86 -22.75
C HIS A 341 -26.57 -22.19 -23.03
N HIS A 342 -26.78 -23.25 -23.80
CA HIS A 342 -28.08 -23.83 -24.10
C HIS A 342 -28.51 -24.80 -22.99
N ALA A 343 -28.77 -24.25 -21.81
CA ALA A 343 -29.38 -24.97 -20.69
C ALA A 343 -30.90 -25.07 -20.89
N ARG A 344 -31.70 -25.01 -19.81
CA ARG A 344 -33.17 -24.90 -19.92
C ARG A 344 -33.63 -23.71 -20.77
N ARG A 345 -32.83 -22.64 -20.78
CA ARG A 345 -32.98 -21.47 -21.64
C ARG A 345 -31.59 -21.03 -22.09
N LEU A 346 -31.50 -20.51 -23.30
CA LEU A 346 -30.29 -19.88 -23.80
C LEU A 346 -29.94 -18.67 -22.91
N HIS A 347 -28.69 -18.61 -22.48
CA HIS A 347 -28.08 -17.44 -21.87
C HIS A 347 -26.61 -17.37 -22.27
N TYR A 348 -25.97 -16.24 -21.97
CA TYR A 348 -24.57 -16.00 -22.27
C TYR A 348 -23.82 -15.80 -20.97
N ASP A 349 -22.83 -16.65 -20.71
CA ASP A 349 -21.99 -16.50 -19.54
C ASP A 349 -20.85 -15.54 -19.86
N PHE A 350 -20.91 -14.33 -19.30
CA PHE A 350 -19.86 -13.31 -19.41
C PHE A 350 -18.86 -13.52 -18.28
N ARG A 351 -17.59 -13.78 -18.62
CA ARG A 351 -16.58 -14.20 -17.64
C ARG A 351 -15.29 -13.40 -17.80
N LEU A 352 -14.76 -12.92 -16.69
CA LEU A 352 -13.52 -12.14 -16.63
C LEU A 352 -12.49 -12.89 -15.77
N GLU A 353 -11.28 -13.09 -16.30
CA GLU A 353 -10.17 -13.62 -15.50
C GLU A 353 -9.77 -12.61 -14.43
N ARG A 354 -9.82 -13.01 -13.16
CA ARG A 354 -9.42 -12.19 -12.03
C ARG A 354 -8.91 -13.09 -10.91
N ASP A 355 -7.72 -12.78 -10.38
CA ASP A 355 -7.09 -13.46 -9.25
C ASP A 355 -7.08 -15.00 -9.35
N GLY A 356 -6.80 -15.53 -10.55
CA GLY A 356 -6.65 -16.97 -10.78
C GLY A 356 -7.95 -17.73 -11.03
N VAL A 357 -9.09 -17.05 -11.14
CA VAL A 357 -10.40 -17.63 -11.48
C VAL A 357 -11.10 -16.80 -12.56
N LEU A 358 -12.21 -17.33 -13.08
CA LEU A 358 -13.14 -16.63 -13.96
C LEU A 358 -14.34 -16.13 -13.13
N VAL A 359 -14.38 -14.84 -12.85
CA VAL A 359 -15.54 -14.17 -12.23
C VAL A 359 -16.64 -14.09 -13.28
N SER A 360 -17.81 -14.62 -12.96
CA SER A 360 -18.79 -15.05 -13.96
C SER A 360 -20.19 -14.49 -13.71
N TRP A 361 -20.85 -14.07 -14.80
CA TRP A 361 -22.24 -13.64 -14.80
C TRP A 361 -23.02 -14.32 -15.92
N ALA A 362 -24.15 -14.92 -15.59
CA ALA A 362 -25.12 -15.39 -16.56
C ALA A 362 -25.97 -14.21 -17.07
N VAL A 363 -25.94 -13.95 -18.37
CA VAL A 363 -26.63 -12.84 -19.04
C VAL A 363 -27.69 -13.40 -20.00
N PRO A 364 -28.98 -13.50 -19.60
CA PRO A 364 -30.00 -14.20 -20.39
C PRO A 364 -30.22 -13.65 -21.80
N LYS A 365 -30.01 -12.34 -22.00
CA LYS A 365 -30.18 -11.66 -23.29
C LYS A 365 -28.86 -11.39 -24.01
N GLY A 366 -27.75 -11.94 -23.54
CA GLY A 366 -26.40 -11.61 -24.02
C GLY A 366 -25.93 -10.23 -23.53
N PRO A 367 -24.64 -9.89 -23.69
CA PRO A 367 -24.18 -8.53 -23.44
C PRO A 367 -24.91 -7.53 -24.36
N PRO A 368 -25.31 -6.34 -23.86
CA PRO A 368 -26.00 -5.35 -24.67
C PRO A 368 -25.12 -4.85 -25.82
N THR A 369 -25.70 -4.72 -27.01
CA THR A 369 -25.03 -4.16 -28.19
C THR A 369 -25.43 -2.72 -28.49
N ASP A 370 -26.43 -2.20 -27.77
CA ASP A 370 -26.91 -0.81 -27.82
C ASP A 370 -26.76 -0.18 -26.43
N PRO A 371 -26.06 0.97 -26.29
CA PRO A 371 -25.88 1.65 -25.01
C PRO A 371 -27.19 2.16 -24.38
N LYS A 372 -28.31 2.19 -25.10
CA LYS A 372 -29.62 2.59 -24.54
C LYS A 372 -30.31 1.49 -23.76
N THR A 373 -29.79 0.27 -23.78
CA THR A 373 -30.41 -0.91 -23.18
C THR A 373 -29.52 -1.53 -22.12
N ASN A 374 -30.11 -1.82 -20.95
CA ASN A 374 -29.45 -2.57 -19.89
C ASN A 374 -29.98 -3.99 -19.88
N HIS A 375 -29.10 -4.96 -19.73
CA HIS A 375 -29.48 -6.37 -19.59
C HIS A 375 -29.24 -6.82 -18.14
N LEU A 376 -30.09 -7.73 -17.66
CA LEU A 376 -29.87 -8.42 -16.39
C LEU A 376 -28.66 -9.34 -16.53
N ALA A 377 -27.77 -9.30 -15.55
CA ALA A 377 -26.66 -10.22 -15.36
C ALA A 377 -26.80 -10.83 -13.96
N VAL A 378 -26.69 -12.15 -13.84
CA VAL A 378 -26.78 -12.83 -12.53
C VAL A 378 -25.42 -13.40 -12.21
N GLN A 379 -24.81 -12.95 -11.11
CA GLN A 379 -23.48 -13.42 -10.72
C GLN A 379 -23.55 -14.88 -10.28
N THR A 380 -22.71 -15.72 -10.88
CA THR A 380 -22.58 -17.14 -10.53
C THR A 380 -21.34 -17.37 -9.67
N GLU A 381 -21.10 -18.61 -9.26
CA GLU A 381 -19.82 -19.00 -8.66
C GLU A 381 -18.62 -18.73 -9.59
N ASP A 382 -17.44 -18.59 -9.01
CA ASP A 382 -16.19 -18.46 -9.74
C ASP A 382 -15.84 -19.77 -10.44
N HIS A 383 -15.33 -19.69 -11.68
CA HIS A 383 -14.97 -20.87 -12.46
C HIS A 383 -13.44 -21.00 -12.60
N PRO A 384 -12.89 -22.22 -12.77
CA PRO A 384 -11.46 -22.38 -13.00
C PRO A 384 -11.06 -21.77 -14.35
N LEU A 385 -9.83 -21.26 -14.47
CA LEU A 385 -9.35 -20.65 -15.72
C LEU A 385 -9.41 -21.61 -16.91
N ALA A 386 -9.19 -22.92 -16.68
CA ALA A 386 -9.33 -23.95 -17.71
C ALA A 386 -10.75 -24.04 -18.28
N TYR A 387 -11.78 -23.60 -17.53
CA TYR A 387 -13.16 -23.55 -18.00
C TYR A 387 -13.35 -22.54 -19.15
N GLY A 388 -12.49 -21.53 -19.23
CA GLY A 388 -12.60 -20.51 -20.28
C GLY A 388 -12.43 -21.06 -21.69
N GLY A 389 -11.72 -22.20 -21.83
CA GLY A 389 -11.58 -22.92 -23.10
C GLY A 389 -12.57 -24.08 -23.29
N PHE A 390 -13.53 -24.27 -22.39
CA PHE A 390 -14.45 -25.40 -22.46
C PHE A 390 -15.58 -25.16 -23.48
N GLU A 391 -15.76 -26.14 -24.37
CA GLU A 391 -16.93 -26.30 -25.22
C GLU A 391 -17.38 -27.77 -25.16
N GLY A 392 -18.68 -28.02 -25.06
CA GLY A 392 -19.18 -29.39 -24.90
C GLY A 392 -20.64 -29.48 -24.50
N GLU A 393 -21.09 -30.70 -24.23
CA GLU A 393 -22.44 -30.98 -23.72
C GLU A 393 -22.35 -31.50 -22.28
N ILE A 394 -22.93 -30.74 -21.34
CA ILE A 394 -23.01 -31.11 -19.92
C ILE A 394 -24.22 -32.06 -19.76
N PRO A 395 -24.02 -33.30 -19.27
CA PRO A 395 -25.07 -34.32 -19.24
C PRO A 395 -26.33 -33.92 -18.47
N SER A 396 -27.47 -34.41 -18.93
CA SER A 396 -28.76 -34.20 -18.24
C SER A 396 -28.72 -34.73 -16.80
N GLY A 397 -29.11 -33.89 -15.85
CA GLY A 397 -29.11 -34.21 -14.42
C GLY A 397 -27.91 -33.64 -13.65
N GLU A 398 -26.88 -33.17 -14.35
CA GLU A 398 -25.78 -32.39 -13.75
C GLU A 398 -26.18 -30.91 -13.57
N TYR A 399 -25.49 -30.22 -12.65
CA TYR A 399 -25.64 -28.78 -12.50
C TYR A 399 -25.18 -28.07 -13.78
N GLY A 400 -26.03 -27.19 -14.34
CA GLY A 400 -25.72 -26.54 -15.61
C GLY A 400 -25.89 -27.44 -16.83
N ALA A 401 -26.67 -28.53 -16.77
CA ALA A 401 -26.92 -29.38 -17.95
C ALA A 401 -27.36 -28.58 -19.19
N GLY A 402 -26.69 -28.84 -20.32
CA GLY A 402 -26.87 -28.08 -21.55
C GLY A 402 -25.63 -28.08 -22.45
N LYS A 403 -25.77 -27.52 -23.65
CA LYS A 403 -24.65 -27.34 -24.59
C LYS A 403 -23.98 -25.98 -24.37
N VAL A 404 -22.65 -25.99 -24.21
CA VAL A 404 -21.78 -24.82 -24.03
C VAL A 404 -20.90 -24.64 -25.26
N THR A 405 -20.90 -23.43 -25.84
CA THR A 405 -20.02 -23.05 -26.96
C THR A 405 -19.45 -21.64 -26.72
N ILE A 406 -18.24 -21.35 -27.17
CA ILE A 406 -17.63 -20.03 -27.02
C ILE A 406 -18.22 -19.07 -28.06
N TRP A 407 -18.88 -18.02 -27.59
CA TRP A 407 -19.43 -16.94 -28.42
C TRP A 407 -18.35 -15.93 -28.81
N ASP A 408 -17.51 -15.56 -27.84
CA ASP A 408 -16.38 -14.65 -28.03
C ASP A 408 -15.36 -14.85 -26.91
N ASP A 409 -14.11 -14.50 -27.16
CA ASP A 409 -13.02 -14.55 -26.19
C ASP A 409 -11.93 -13.54 -26.58
N GLY A 410 -11.10 -13.15 -25.62
CA GLY A 410 -10.03 -12.19 -25.89
C GLY A 410 -9.45 -11.62 -24.61
N SER A 411 -9.08 -10.35 -24.65
CA SER A 411 -8.52 -9.64 -23.49
C SER A 411 -9.43 -8.50 -23.02
N TYR A 412 -9.24 -8.07 -21.78
CA TYR A 412 -9.95 -6.94 -21.20
C TYR A 412 -9.01 -6.00 -20.45
N GLN A 413 -9.36 -4.72 -20.39
CA GLN A 413 -8.73 -3.72 -19.57
C GLN A 413 -9.68 -3.31 -18.45
N THR A 414 -9.17 -3.26 -17.22
CA THR A 414 -9.95 -2.79 -16.07
C THR A 414 -9.88 -1.27 -15.95
N HIS A 415 -11.03 -0.61 -15.84
CA HIS A 415 -11.12 0.82 -15.50
C HIS A 415 -11.53 1.02 -14.04
N LYS A 416 -12.46 0.20 -13.56
CA LYS A 416 -12.94 0.21 -12.19
C LYS A 416 -13.32 -1.20 -11.77
N TRP A 417 -12.93 -1.60 -10.56
CA TRP A 417 -13.35 -2.87 -9.99
C TRP A 417 -13.55 -2.70 -8.50
N VAL A 418 -14.81 -2.72 -8.07
CA VAL A 418 -15.23 -2.67 -6.67
C VAL A 418 -15.99 -3.97 -6.41
N ASP A 419 -15.35 -4.88 -5.68
CA ASP A 419 -15.89 -6.22 -5.44
C ASP A 419 -17.29 -6.17 -4.82
N GLY A 420 -18.18 -7.03 -5.34
CA GLY A 420 -19.55 -7.11 -4.88
C GLY A 420 -20.41 -5.86 -5.10
N ARG A 421 -19.93 -4.87 -5.89
CA ARG A 421 -20.66 -3.61 -6.14
C ARG A 421 -20.66 -3.17 -7.61
N GLU A 422 -19.49 -3.01 -8.23
CA GLU A 422 -19.38 -2.38 -9.56
C GLU A 422 -18.10 -2.82 -10.30
N VAL A 423 -18.23 -3.17 -11.58
CA VAL A 423 -17.10 -3.54 -12.44
C VAL A 423 -17.23 -2.80 -13.77
N ILE A 424 -16.19 -2.06 -14.17
CA ILE A 424 -16.13 -1.38 -15.47
C ILE A 424 -14.87 -1.82 -16.22
N VAL A 425 -15.09 -2.45 -17.37
CA VAL A 425 -14.03 -3.05 -18.19
C VAL A 425 -14.23 -2.74 -19.67
N THR A 426 -13.13 -2.55 -20.41
CA THR A 426 -13.15 -2.62 -21.87
C THR A 426 -12.72 -4.02 -22.30
N VAL A 427 -13.54 -4.72 -23.05
CA VAL A 427 -13.21 -6.04 -23.63
C VAL A 427 -12.92 -5.89 -25.12
N THR A 428 -11.93 -6.66 -25.61
CA THR A 428 -11.56 -6.73 -27.02
C THR A 428 -11.55 -8.19 -27.46
N GLY A 429 -12.63 -8.61 -28.12
CA GLY A 429 -12.84 -9.98 -28.57
C GLY A 429 -12.14 -10.33 -29.88
N ARG A 430 -12.47 -11.50 -30.44
CA ARG A 430 -11.96 -11.92 -31.75
C ARG A 430 -12.63 -11.11 -32.87
N PRO A 431 -11.95 -10.86 -34.01
CA PRO A 431 -12.56 -10.21 -35.17
C PRO A 431 -13.85 -10.89 -35.69
N ASP A 432 -13.92 -12.21 -35.60
CA ASP A 432 -15.08 -13.04 -35.97
C ASP A 432 -15.94 -13.46 -34.77
N GLY A 433 -15.62 -12.96 -33.58
CA GLY A 433 -16.35 -13.22 -32.34
C GLY A 433 -17.64 -12.41 -32.21
N GLY A 434 -18.46 -12.76 -31.23
CA GLY A 434 -19.78 -12.15 -31.00
C GLY A 434 -19.78 -10.63 -30.83
N LEU A 435 -18.68 -10.02 -30.40
CA LEU A 435 -18.54 -8.56 -30.26
C LEU A 435 -17.98 -7.88 -31.52
N GLY A 436 -17.43 -8.64 -32.46
CA GLY A 436 -16.91 -8.18 -33.75
C GLY A 436 -15.50 -7.58 -33.73
N GLY A 437 -14.68 -7.92 -32.74
CA GLY A 437 -13.27 -7.50 -32.62
C GLY A 437 -13.02 -6.07 -32.15
N GLU A 438 -14.03 -5.20 -32.17
CA GLU A 438 -13.90 -3.82 -31.68
C GLU A 438 -13.95 -3.75 -30.14
N PRO A 439 -13.12 -2.90 -29.50
CA PRO A 439 -13.17 -2.69 -28.06
C PRO A 439 -14.55 -2.18 -27.60
N ARG A 440 -15.14 -2.84 -26.61
CA ARG A 440 -16.42 -2.44 -26.01
C ARG A 440 -16.29 -2.28 -24.51
N THR A 441 -16.75 -1.15 -23.98
CA THR A 441 -16.74 -0.90 -22.55
C THR A 441 -18.06 -1.27 -21.90
N TYR A 442 -18.02 -2.18 -20.94
CA TYR A 442 -19.18 -2.61 -20.17
C TYR A 442 -19.06 -2.16 -18.71
N ALA A 443 -20.16 -1.66 -18.16
CA ALA A 443 -20.36 -1.46 -16.73
C ALA A 443 -21.30 -2.54 -16.20
N LEU A 444 -20.85 -3.33 -15.24
CA LEU A 444 -21.65 -4.25 -14.44
C LEU A 444 -21.91 -3.60 -13.08
N ILE A 445 -23.18 -3.39 -12.73
CA ILE A 445 -23.58 -2.69 -11.51
C ILE A 445 -24.53 -3.60 -10.73
N ARG A 446 -24.24 -3.86 -9.46
CA ARG A 446 -25.11 -4.67 -8.60
C ARG A 446 -26.39 -3.91 -8.25
N THR A 447 -27.54 -4.57 -8.35
CA THR A 447 -28.84 -3.98 -8.05
C THR A 447 -29.47 -4.68 -6.85
N GLY A 448 -29.23 -4.18 -5.63
CA GLY A 448 -29.82 -4.73 -4.40
C GLY A 448 -28.96 -4.58 -3.14
N HIS A 449 -29.41 -5.18 -2.02
CA HIS A 449 -28.66 -5.31 -0.76
C HIS A 449 -27.55 -6.39 -0.87
N GLU A 450 -26.65 -6.47 0.13
CA GLU A 450 -25.42 -7.29 0.12
C GLU A 450 -25.59 -8.80 -0.15
N ASP A 451 -26.81 -9.34 -0.11
CA ASP A 451 -27.12 -10.76 -0.39
C ASP A 451 -27.69 -11.05 -1.79
N ASP A 452 -27.97 -10.04 -2.64
CA ASP A 452 -28.60 -10.25 -3.94
C ASP A 452 -27.58 -10.57 -5.06
N GLN A 453 -27.82 -11.59 -5.88
CA GLN A 453 -26.94 -11.99 -7.00
C GLN A 453 -27.25 -11.23 -8.30
N ASN A 454 -28.23 -10.31 -8.28
CA ASN A 454 -28.65 -9.56 -9.45
C ASN A 454 -27.74 -8.35 -9.74
N TRP A 455 -27.31 -8.27 -11.00
CA TRP A 455 -26.52 -7.19 -11.59
C TRP A 455 -27.19 -6.69 -12.86
N LEU A 456 -26.85 -5.48 -13.27
CA LEU A 456 -27.13 -4.95 -14.60
C LEU A 456 -25.82 -4.82 -15.36
N ILE A 457 -25.80 -5.29 -16.60
CA ILE A 457 -24.73 -5.02 -17.56
C ILE A 457 -25.20 -3.95 -18.55
N HIS A 458 -24.37 -2.94 -18.74
CA HIS A 458 -24.61 -1.77 -19.59
C HIS A 458 -23.43 -1.57 -20.55
N LEU A 459 -23.70 -1.39 -21.83
CA LEU A 459 -22.70 -0.99 -22.81
C LEU A 459 -22.54 0.53 -22.74
N MET A 460 -21.32 1.01 -22.47
CA MET A 460 -21.06 2.44 -22.40
C MET A 460 -20.90 3.03 -23.81
N ALA A 461 -21.55 4.17 -24.07
CA ALA A 461 -21.44 4.89 -25.35
C ALA A 461 -20.05 5.49 -25.59
N THR A 462 -19.28 5.71 -24.52
CA THR A 462 -17.90 6.20 -24.55
C THR A 462 -17.17 5.55 -23.37
N PRO A 463 -15.92 5.06 -23.55
CA PRO A 463 -15.13 4.57 -22.43
C PRO A 463 -15.04 5.65 -21.34
N PRO A 464 -15.14 5.32 -20.04
CA PRO A 464 -14.97 6.31 -18.99
C PRO A 464 -13.53 6.80 -19.03
N GLU A 465 -13.36 8.11 -19.00
CA GLU A 465 -12.06 8.70 -18.70
C GLU A 465 -11.64 8.31 -17.28
N PRO A 466 -10.36 7.99 -17.05
CA PRO A 466 -9.90 7.58 -15.73
C PRO A 466 -10.25 8.66 -14.69
N PRO A 467 -10.77 8.26 -13.51
CA PRO A 467 -11.24 9.22 -12.51
C PRO A 467 -10.08 10.13 -12.07
N GLY A 468 -10.25 11.44 -12.22
CA GLY A 468 -9.28 12.47 -11.82
C GLY A 468 -8.50 13.13 -12.98
N SER A 469 -8.66 12.68 -14.23
CA SER A 469 -8.03 13.30 -15.40
C SER A 469 -8.60 14.70 -15.68
N THR A 470 -7.75 15.72 -15.78
CA THR A 470 -8.07 17.06 -16.30
C THR A 470 -8.18 17.09 -17.83
N GLY A 471 -8.21 15.92 -18.48
CA GLY A 471 -8.05 15.73 -19.93
C GLY A 471 -6.69 16.23 -20.46
N LEU A 472 -5.74 16.52 -19.57
CA LEU A 472 -4.39 16.97 -19.88
C LEU A 472 -3.39 15.82 -19.77
N PRO A 473 -2.32 15.82 -20.58
CA PRO A 473 -1.27 14.84 -20.47
C PRO A 473 -0.52 14.96 -19.14
N THR A 474 -0.14 13.81 -18.58
CA THR A 474 0.67 13.71 -17.36
C THR A 474 2.15 13.72 -17.72
N PHE A 475 2.97 14.44 -16.96
CA PHE A 475 4.44 14.47 -17.11
C PHE A 475 5.15 14.05 -15.82
N GLU A 476 6.33 13.47 -15.98
CA GLU A 476 7.31 13.28 -14.91
C GLU A 476 8.30 14.46 -14.92
N PRO A 477 8.68 15.02 -13.75
CA PRO A 477 9.66 16.10 -13.70
C PRO A 477 11.01 15.67 -14.27
N MET A 478 11.61 16.51 -15.13
CA MET A 478 12.96 16.33 -15.65
C MET A 478 13.99 16.43 -14.53
N LEU A 479 14.85 15.41 -14.40
CA LEU A 479 15.84 15.32 -13.33
C LEU A 479 17.13 16.07 -13.65
N ALA A 480 17.64 16.77 -12.63
CA ALA A 480 18.97 17.35 -12.65
C ALA A 480 20.02 16.29 -12.25
N THR A 481 21.22 16.41 -12.84
CA THR A 481 22.39 15.63 -12.45
C THR A 481 23.35 16.54 -11.67
N PRO A 482 23.91 16.10 -10.52
CA PRO A 482 24.93 16.87 -9.82
C PRO A 482 26.16 17.15 -10.70
N GLY A 483 26.68 18.37 -10.63
CA GLY A 483 27.85 18.79 -11.41
C GLY A 483 28.53 20.02 -10.81
N THR A 484 29.63 20.43 -11.43
CA THR A 484 30.45 21.58 -11.06
C THR A 484 30.49 22.60 -12.20
N ALA A 485 30.96 23.82 -11.94
CA ALA A 485 31.13 24.84 -12.99
C ALA A 485 32.02 24.34 -14.15
N ALA A 486 32.97 23.44 -13.87
CA ALA A 486 33.84 22.85 -14.88
C ALA A 486 33.11 21.89 -15.84
N ASP A 487 31.96 21.35 -15.45
CA ASP A 487 31.14 20.46 -16.28
C ASP A 487 30.27 21.23 -17.29
N VAL A 488 30.15 22.56 -17.09
CA VAL A 488 29.32 23.46 -17.89
C VAL A 488 30.17 24.17 -18.94
N VAL A 489 30.61 23.41 -19.94
CA VAL A 489 31.51 23.89 -21.01
C VAL A 489 30.73 24.29 -22.26
N GLY A 490 31.15 25.38 -22.93
CA GLY A 490 30.58 25.85 -24.19
C GLY A 490 29.57 27.01 -24.04
N GLN A 491 29.05 27.49 -25.17
CA GLN A 491 28.04 28.56 -25.20
C GLN A 491 26.61 28.00 -25.12
N GLY A 492 25.65 28.84 -24.73
CA GLY A 492 24.23 28.50 -24.74
C GLY A 492 23.68 27.93 -23.44
N TRP A 493 24.40 28.06 -22.32
CA TRP A 493 23.90 27.76 -20.99
C TRP A 493 23.15 28.95 -20.38
N VAL A 494 22.09 28.65 -19.65
CA VAL A 494 21.31 29.60 -18.83
C VAL A 494 21.28 29.04 -17.42
N PHE A 495 21.51 29.91 -16.44
CA PHE A 495 21.54 29.53 -15.02
C PHE A 495 20.26 30.00 -14.34
N GLU A 496 19.70 29.15 -13.50
CA GLU A 496 18.56 29.48 -12.64
C GLU A 496 18.93 29.24 -11.18
N VAL A 497 18.20 29.88 -10.27
CA VAL A 497 18.28 29.55 -8.84
C VAL A 497 17.86 28.09 -8.64
N LYS A 498 18.65 27.35 -7.87
CA LYS A 498 18.20 26.09 -7.28
C LYS A 498 17.37 26.44 -6.05
N TRP A 499 16.10 26.11 -6.12
CA TRP A 499 15.17 26.28 -5.02
C TRP A 499 15.24 25.05 -4.10
N ASP A 500 14.94 25.28 -2.83
CA ASP A 500 14.89 24.27 -1.78
C ASP A 500 13.43 24.08 -1.33
N GLY A 501 12.71 23.23 -2.08
CA GLY A 501 11.28 23.00 -1.87
C GLY A 501 10.75 21.70 -2.47
N PHE A 502 9.42 21.58 -2.54
CA PHE A 502 8.76 20.40 -3.11
C PHE A 502 8.57 20.55 -4.61
N ARG A 503 9.27 19.72 -5.40
CA ARG A 503 9.06 19.65 -6.85
C ARG A 503 7.64 19.23 -7.18
N ALA A 504 6.92 20.04 -7.95
CA ALA A 504 5.53 19.78 -8.30
C ALA A 504 5.21 20.09 -9.77
N ILE A 505 4.49 19.19 -10.42
CA ILE A 505 3.84 19.42 -11.71
C ILE A 505 2.45 19.99 -11.44
N ALA A 506 2.20 21.19 -11.97
CA ALA A 506 0.88 21.81 -11.90
C ALA A 506 0.10 21.53 -13.18
N SER A 507 -1.14 21.09 -13.05
CA SER A 507 -2.10 21.01 -14.16
C SER A 507 -3.23 22.00 -13.92
N VAL A 508 -3.57 22.79 -14.94
CA VAL A 508 -4.69 23.73 -14.89
C VAL A 508 -5.68 23.41 -15.98
N SER A 509 -6.94 23.20 -15.60
CA SER A 509 -8.06 23.03 -16.51
C SER A 509 -9.30 23.68 -15.92
N ASP A 510 -10.08 24.37 -16.74
CA ASP A 510 -11.35 24.99 -16.33
C ASP A 510 -11.20 25.92 -15.11
N GLY A 511 -10.08 26.64 -15.04
CA GLY A 511 -9.75 27.55 -13.93
C GLY A 511 -9.40 26.87 -12.60
N ILE A 512 -9.18 25.55 -12.59
CA ILE A 512 -8.80 24.79 -11.41
C ILE A 512 -7.36 24.33 -11.56
N ALA A 513 -6.49 24.73 -10.63
CA ALA A 513 -5.13 24.23 -10.52
C ALA A 513 -5.08 22.99 -9.61
N ARG A 514 -4.27 22.01 -10.02
CA ARG A 514 -3.90 20.85 -9.22
C ARG A 514 -2.39 20.67 -9.24
N PHE A 515 -1.82 20.30 -8.11
CA PHE A 515 -0.38 20.14 -7.94
C PHE A 515 -0.06 18.69 -7.60
N ARG A 516 0.89 18.11 -8.30
CA ARG A 516 1.32 16.73 -8.06
C ARG A 516 2.81 16.67 -7.83
N SER A 517 3.23 16.04 -6.73
CA SER A 517 4.65 15.86 -6.43
C SER A 517 5.35 15.01 -7.50
N ARG A 518 6.68 15.01 -7.50
CA ARG A 518 7.49 14.08 -8.30
C ARG A 518 7.04 12.61 -8.15
N GLY A 519 6.61 12.20 -6.95
CA GLY A 519 6.15 10.84 -6.66
C GLY A 519 4.71 10.55 -7.04
N GLY A 520 3.98 11.51 -7.62
CA GLY A 520 2.58 11.35 -8.01
C GLY A 520 1.57 11.68 -6.91
N ILE A 521 2.01 12.19 -5.75
CA ILE A 521 1.13 12.58 -4.63
C ILE A 521 0.41 13.88 -4.98
N ASP A 522 -0.91 13.93 -4.76
CA ASP A 522 -1.68 15.16 -4.90
C ASP A 522 -1.39 16.11 -3.73
N LEU A 523 -0.83 17.27 -4.03
CA LEU A 523 -0.45 18.32 -3.08
C LEU A 523 -1.50 19.44 -3.01
N THR A 524 -2.57 19.36 -3.81
CA THR A 524 -3.51 20.48 -4.02
C THR A 524 -4.19 20.91 -2.72
N ALA A 525 -4.63 19.96 -1.90
CA ALA A 525 -5.29 20.25 -0.63
C ALA A 525 -4.33 20.84 0.41
N SER A 526 -3.03 20.53 0.31
CA SER A 526 -2.00 20.96 1.25
C SER A 526 -1.59 22.43 1.04
N TYR A 527 -1.85 23.02 -0.12
CA TYR A 527 -1.43 24.39 -0.48
C TYR A 527 -2.57 25.19 -1.12
N PRO A 528 -3.64 25.50 -0.37
CA PRO A 528 -4.83 26.16 -0.91
C PRO A 528 -4.55 27.55 -1.51
N GLU A 529 -3.53 28.27 -1.04
CA GLU A 529 -3.13 29.57 -1.60
C GLU A 529 -2.67 29.48 -3.07
N LEU A 530 -2.16 28.31 -3.50
CA LEU A 530 -1.71 28.09 -4.87
C LEU A 530 -2.86 27.89 -5.87
N ALA A 531 -4.11 27.82 -5.38
CA ALA A 531 -5.30 27.87 -6.25
C ALA A 531 -5.34 29.13 -7.13
N GLU A 532 -4.60 30.19 -6.75
CA GLU A 532 -4.34 31.37 -7.58
C GLU A 532 -3.91 31.02 -9.00
N LEU A 533 -3.09 29.98 -9.19
CA LEU A 533 -2.64 29.53 -10.52
C LEU A 533 -3.82 29.20 -11.44
N GLY A 534 -4.90 28.62 -10.89
CA GLY A 534 -6.11 28.31 -11.64
C GLY A 534 -6.84 29.58 -12.08
N VAL A 535 -6.85 30.61 -11.25
CA VAL A 535 -7.45 31.92 -11.56
C VAL A 535 -6.66 32.64 -12.66
N LEU A 536 -5.33 32.68 -12.52
CA LEU A 536 -4.42 33.29 -13.49
C LEU A 536 -4.56 32.65 -14.87
N LEU A 537 -4.78 31.33 -14.92
CA LEU A 537 -4.90 30.55 -16.14
C LEU A 537 -6.34 30.13 -16.46
N SER A 538 -7.34 30.87 -15.99
CA SER A 538 -8.77 30.52 -16.12
C SER A 538 -9.29 30.36 -17.55
N GLY A 539 -8.57 30.89 -18.55
CA GLY A 539 -8.86 30.72 -19.98
C GLY A 539 -8.05 29.64 -20.70
N HIS A 540 -7.16 28.93 -20.00
CA HIS A 540 -6.17 28.04 -20.61
C HIS A 540 -6.18 26.64 -19.98
N ARG A 541 -5.77 25.66 -20.78
CA ARG A 541 -5.50 24.30 -20.33
C ARG A 541 -3.99 24.05 -20.39
N ALA A 542 -3.32 24.05 -19.25
CA ALA A 542 -1.86 24.07 -19.19
C ALA A 542 -1.28 23.03 -18.24
N VAL A 543 -0.05 22.56 -18.54
CA VAL A 543 0.76 21.77 -17.61
C VAL A 543 2.11 22.43 -17.44
N LEU A 544 2.48 22.72 -16.19
CA LEU A 544 3.64 23.49 -15.80
C LEU A 544 4.52 22.68 -14.85
N ASP A 545 5.82 22.92 -14.91
CA ASP A 545 6.81 22.33 -14.00
C ASP A 545 7.43 23.43 -13.15
N GLY A 546 7.54 23.17 -11.85
CA GLY A 546 7.92 24.16 -10.86
C GLY A 546 8.18 23.55 -9.50
N GLU A 547 8.39 24.42 -8.52
CA GLU A 547 8.68 24.03 -7.15
C GLU A 547 7.89 24.87 -6.15
N ILE A 548 7.34 24.22 -5.14
CA ILE A 548 6.65 24.87 -4.05
C ILE A 548 7.69 25.18 -2.97
N VAL A 549 7.87 26.46 -2.66
CA VAL A 549 8.81 26.99 -1.65
C VAL A 549 8.04 27.77 -0.59
N ALA A 550 8.64 27.95 0.59
CA ALA A 550 8.15 28.90 1.59
C ALA A 550 9.17 30.03 1.74
N LEU A 551 8.69 31.27 1.70
CA LEU A 551 9.55 32.45 1.82
C LEU A 551 9.47 33.07 3.22
N ASP A 552 10.61 33.54 3.73
CA ASP A 552 10.69 34.35 4.96
C ASP A 552 10.20 35.79 4.72
N ASP A 553 10.21 36.63 5.77
CA ASP A 553 9.71 38.03 5.71
C ASP A 553 10.55 38.95 4.82
N ILE A 554 11.72 38.50 4.37
CA ILE A 554 12.61 39.23 3.45
C ILE A 554 12.70 38.54 2.07
N GLY A 555 11.83 37.56 1.81
CA GLY A 555 11.66 36.91 0.51
C GLY A 555 12.63 35.77 0.20
N ARG A 556 13.31 35.20 1.21
CA ARG A 556 14.27 34.09 1.03
C ARG A 556 13.59 32.73 1.22
N PRO A 557 13.93 31.72 0.40
CA PRO A 557 13.40 30.38 0.57
C PRO A 557 13.98 29.73 1.83
N GLU A 558 13.10 29.23 2.70
CA GLU A 558 13.48 28.52 3.92
C GLU A 558 12.65 27.22 4.00
N PHE A 559 13.30 26.09 3.77
CA PHE A 559 12.65 24.78 3.71
C PHE A 559 11.96 24.40 5.03
N GLU A 560 12.49 24.84 6.17
CA GLU A 560 11.85 24.63 7.48
C GLU A 560 10.46 25.30 7.58
N LEU A 561 10.22 26.39 6.84
CA LEU A 561 8.91 27.04 6.79
C LEU A 561 7.90 26.25 5.95
N LEU A 562 8.35 25.47 4.94
CA LEU A 562 7.49 24.54 4.21
C LEU A 562 7.04 23.38 5.09
N GLN A 563 7.89 22.93 6.01
CA GLN A 563 7.55 21.86 6.97
C GLN A 563 6.56 22.34 8.05
N ASN A 564 6.46 23.66 8.25
CA ASN A 564 5.62 24.31 9.25
C ASN A 564 4.45 25.11 8.65
N HIS A 565 4.21 25.03 7.33
CA HIS A 565 3.23 25.87 6.62
C HIS A 565 1.80 25.68 7.14
N ILE A 566 1.52 24.51 7.70
CA ILE A 566 0.28 24.11 8.36
C ILE A 566 -0.09 25.05 9.53
N ARG A 567 0.91 25.54 10.27
CA ARG A 567 0.70 26.47 11.39
C ARG A 567 0.60 27.92 10.96
N ASN A 568 1.03 28.26 9.74
CA ASN A 568 1.02 29.61 9.17
C ASN A 568 0.66 29.58 7.66
N PRO A 569 -0.62 29.32 7.31
CA PRO A 569 -1.06 29.26 5.92
C PRO A 569 -0.86 30.60 5.18
N GLY A 570 -0.45 30.56 3.91
CA GLY A 570 -0.25 31.75 3.07
C GLY A 570 1.20 32.20 2.87
N ARG A 571 2.18 31.34 3.19
CA ARG A 571 3.61 31.56 2.89
C ARG A 571 4.14 30.65 1.79
N ALA A 572 3.33 29.72 1.27
CA ALA A 572 3.76 28.90 0.15
C ALA A 572 3.70 29.70 -1.15
N HIS A 573 4.74 29.53 -1.96
CA HIS A 573 4.86 30.12 -3.28
C HIS A 573 5.23 29.02 -4.27
N TYR A 574 4.68 29.09 -5.48
CA TYR A 574 5.02 28.19 -6.58
C TYR A 574 5.92 28.91 -7.57
N MET A 575 7.18 28.48 -7.63
CA MET A 575 8.19 28.95 -8.57
C MET A 575 8.07 28.13 -9.86
N VAL A 576 7.57 28.74 -10.93
CA VAL A 576 7.31 28.07 -12.21
C VAL A 576 8.54 28.16 -13.10
N PHE A 577 9.06 27.01 -13.52
CA PHE A 577 10.31 26.94 -14.29
C PHE A 577 10.09 26.68 -15.78
N ASP A 578 9.04 25.92 -16.12
CA ASP A 578 8.82 25.44 -17.48
C ASP A 578 7.34 25.24 -17.81
N LEU A 579 7.01 25.36 -19.10
CA LEU A 579 5.67 25.15 -19.65
C LEU A 579 5.70 23.93 -20.58
N LEU A 580 5.03 22.86 -20.17
CA LEU A 580 5.10 21.55 -20.82
C LEU A 580 3.98 21.33 -21.84
N HIS A 581 2.80 21.89 -21.56
CA HIS A 581 1.62 21.78 -22.40
C HIS A 581 0.77 23.04 -22.29
N LEU A 582 0.19 23.48 -23.42
CA LEU A 582 -0.73 24.61 -23.47
C LEU A 582 -1.78 24.39 -24.57
N ASP A 583 -3.06 24.45 -24.21
CA ASP A 583 -4.22 24.43 -25.10
C ASP A 583 -4.17 23.34 -26.19
N GLY A 584 -3.90 22.11 -25.76
CA GLY A 584 -3.82 20.93 -26.65
C GLY A 584 -2.47 20.76 -27.33
N GLN A 585 -1.53 21.70 -27.18
CA GLN A 585 -0.20 21.61 -27.77
C GLN A 585 0.86 21.18 -26.75
N SER A 586 1.56 20.10 -27.05
CA SER A 586 2.74 19.68 -26.31
C SER A 586 3.94 20.56 -26.65
N LEU A 587 4.60 21.12 -25.64
CA LEU A 587 5.75 22.01 -25.78
C LEU A 587 7.09 21.32 -25.47
N VAL A 588 7.08 20.11 -24.89
CA VAL A 588 8.29 19.41 -24.42
C VAL A 588 9.38 19.21 -25.49
N ARG A 589 9.01 19.15 -26.78
CA ARG A 589 9.97 19.04 -27.91
C ARG A 589 10.49 20.37 -28.44
N ARG A 590 9.99 21.51 -27.93
CA ARG A 590 10.51 22.84 -28.27
C ARG A 590 11.74 23.15 -27.42
N PRO A 591 12.69 23.97 -27.91
CA PRO A 591 13.82 24.44 -27.11
C PRO A 591 13.39 25.15 -25.82
N TYR A 592 14.17 24.99 -24.75
CA TYR A 592 13.90 25.58 -23.44
C TYR A 592 13.64 27.08 -23.51
N VAL A 593 14.41 27.85 -24.28
CA VAL A 593 14.19 29.30 -24.42
C VAL A 593 12.81 29.66 -24.99
N GLN A 594 12.25 28.82 -25.87
CA GLN A 594 10.91 29.02 -26.42
C GLN A 594 9.83 28.70 -25.40
N ARG A 595 10.02 27.62 -24.62
CA ARG A 595 9.08 27.26 -23.54
C ARG A 595 9.05 28.32 -22.45
N ARG A 596 10.23 28.85 -22.07
CA ARG A 596 10.35 29.92 -21.06
C ARG A 596 9.77 31.25 -21.54
N ALA A 597 9.95 31.60 -22.82
CA ALA A 597 9.31 32.79 -23.39
C ALA A 597 7.77 32.67 -23.38
N ALA A 598 7.24 31.51 -23.80
CA ALA A 598 5.80 31.24 -23.76
C ALA A 598 5.25 31.24 -22.32
N LEU A 599 6.01 30.73 -21.35
CA LEU A 599 5.65 30.77 -19.93
C LEU A 599 5.51 32.22 -19.43
N ARG A 600 6.49 33.08 -19.73
CA ARG A 600 6.48 34.50 -19.34
C ARG A 600 5.32 35.27 -20.00
N GLU A 601 5.02 34.97 -21.26
CA GLU A 601 3.86 35.55 -21.96
C GLU A 601 2.54 35.09 -21.34
N LEU A 602 2.44 33.80 -20.96
CA LEU A 602 1.23 33.20 -20.41
C LEU A 602 0.88 33.71 -19.00
N LEU A 603 1.86 33.74 -18.09
CA LEU A 603 1.63 34.17 -16.70
C LEU A 603 1.75 35.69 -16.52
N GLY A 604 2.41 36.40 -17.44
CA GLY A 604 2.55 37.86 -17.37
C GLY A 604 3.37 38.32 -16.14
N ALA A 605 2.84 39.31 -15.40
CA ALA A 605 3.45 39.80 -14.16
C ALA A 605 3.13 38.86 -12.98
N ASP A 606 4.10 38.66 -12.08
CA ASP A 606 4.02 37.68 -10.99
C ASP A 606 2.73 37.80 -10.16
N GLY A 607 2.12 36.65 -9.90
CA GLY A 607 1.01 36.52 -8.96
C GLY A 607 1.50 36.67 -7.52
N ARG A 608 0.56 36.70 -6.57
CA ARG A 608 0.89 36.82 -5.15
C ARG A 608 1.68 35.61 -4.66
N HIS A 609 1.27 34.42 -5.05
CA HIS A 609 1.87 33.14 -4.68
C HIS A 609 2.48 32.40 -5.87
N ILE A 610 2.26 32.87 -7.11
CA ILE A 610 2.74 32.21 -8.33
C ILE A 610 3.78 33.10 -9.01
N HIS A 611 5.00 32.59 -9.15
CA HIS A 611 6.16 33.38 -9.57
C HIS A 611 6.84 32.72 -10.76
N VAL A 612 7.29 33.51 -11.74
CA VAL A 612 8.18 33.04 -12.81
C VAL A 612 9.56 33.66 -12.57
N PRO A 613 10.48 32.96 -11.87
CA PRO A 613 11.78 33.53 -11.53
C PRO A 613 12.55 33.99 -12.77
N ASP A 614 13.39 35.01 -12.61
CA ASP A 614 14.37 35.38 -13.64
C ASP A 614 15.55 34.40 -13.66
N ASP A 615 16.20 34.33 -14.82
CA ASP A 615 17.47 33.61 -14.95
C ASP A 615 18.64 34.48 -14.43
N LEU A 616 19.70 33.81 -13.97
CA LEU A 616 20.94 34.40 -13.45
C LEU A 616 21.94 34.71 -14.57
N GLY A 617 21.47 34.77 -15.83
CA GLY A 617 22.30 34.97 -17.01
C GLY A 617 23.00 33.71 -17.50
N THR A 618 24.12 33.91 -18.20
CA THR A 618 24.82 32.86 -18.96
C THR A 618 26.23 32.56 -18.46
N ASP A 619 26.65 33.15 -17.34
CA ASP A 619 27.98 32.98 -16.75
C ASP A 619 27.87 32.20 -15.43
N ALA A 620 28.53 31.05 -15.35
CA ALA A 620 28.44 30.15 -14.20
C ALA A 620 29.05 30.74 -12.93
N GLU A 621 30.16 31.47 -13.04
CA GLU A 621 30.85 32.03 -11.88
C GLU A 621 30.06 33.20 -11.31
N VAL A 622 29.49 34.04 -12.19
CA VAL A 622 28.61 35.14 -11.77
C VAL A 622 27.35 34.59 -11.10
N ALA A 623 26.71 33.56 -11.68
CA ALA A 623 25.52 32.94 -11.11
C ALA A 623 25.78 32.33 -9.73
N LEU A 624 26.88 31.56 -9.58
CA LEU A 624 27.28 30.98 -8.29
C LEU A 624 27.59 32.03 -7.24
N ALA A 625 28.31 33.10 -7.61
CA ALA A 625 28.61 34.21 -6.72
C ALA A 625 27.34 34.93 -6.25
N ALA A 626 26.40 35.19 -7.17
CA ALA A 626 25.13 35.82 -6.86
C ALA A 626 24.28 34.95 -5.91
N THR A 627 24.23 33.63 -6.11
CA THR A 627 23.52 32.74 -5.18
C THR A 627 24.18 32.64 -3.82
N ALA A 628 25.52 32.67 -3.76
CA ALA A 628 26.26 32.62 -2.50
C ALA A 628 26.07 33.91 -1.68
N GLU A 629 26.08 35.09 -2.32
CA GLU A 629 25.80 36.38 -1.68
C GLU A 629 24.40 36.43 -1.09
N GLN A 630 23.42 35.83 -1.77
CA GLN A 630 22.02 35.75 -1.34
C GLN A 630 21.73 34.57 -0.40
N GLN A 631 22.73 33.74 -0.09
CA GLN A 631 22.60 32.53 0.75
C GLN A 631 21.57 31.53 0.22
N LEU A 632 21.44 31.41 -1.11
CA LEU A 632 20.58 30.45 -1.79
C LEU A 632 21.28 29.09 -1.93
N GLU A 633 20.48 28.03 -2.11
CA GLU A 633 20.98 26.64 -2.08
C GLU A 633 22.00 26.34 -3.20
N GLY A 634 21.82 26.94 -4.38
CA GLY A 634 22.74 26.77 -5.50
C GLY A 634 22.15 27.22 -6.83
N VAL A 635 22.68 26.68 -7.92
CA VAL A 635 22.26 26.99 -9.29
C VAL A 635 21.88 25.73 -10.06
N VAL A 636 20.92 25.86 -10.97
CA VAL A 636 20.59 24.84 -11.98
C VAL A 636 21.03 25.36 -13.35
N ALA A 637 21.88 24.61 -14.04
CA ALA A 637 22.32 24.93 -15.38
C ALA A 637 21.41 24.25 -16.42
N LYS A 638 20.90 25.01 -17.39
CA LYS A 638 20.07 24.51 -18.49
C LYS A 638 20.67 24.90 -19.84
N GLN A 639 20.65 23.97 -20.79
CA GLN A 639 20.99 24.25 -22.19
C GLN A 639 19.83 24.99 -22.85
N SER A 640 20.08 26.20 -23.37
CA SER A 640 19.07 27.05 -24.03
C SER A 640 18.31 26.33 -25.14
N GLY A 641 19.01 25.49 -25.91
CA GLY A 641 18.49 24.70 -27.03
C GLY A 641 17.85 23.36 -26.63
N SER A 642 17.87 22.96 -25.36
CA SER A 642 17.45 21.60 -24.98
C SER A 642 15.93 21.43 -24.98
N ILE A 643 15.51 20.20 -25.31
CA ILE A 643 14.13 19.74 -25.11
C ILE A 643 13.93 19.35 -23.65
N TYR A 644 12.67 19.34 -23.22
CA TYR A 644 12.30 18.79 -21.92
C TYR A 644 12.26 17.26 -22.01
N GLN A 645 12.91 16.57 -21.08
CA GLN A 645 12.94 15.11 -21.01
C GLN A 645 12.27 14.67 -19.71
N PRO A 646 11.02 14.16 -19.76
CA PRO A 646 10.38 13.62 -18.57
C PRO A 646 11.14 12.42 -18.03
N GLY A 647 11.35 12.38 -16.71
CA GLY A 647 12.17 11.38 -16.02
C GLY A 647 13.62 11.82 -15.86
#